data_AF-A0AA40DFV7-F1
#
_entry.id   AF-A0AA40DFV7-F1
#
_cell.length_a   1.000
_cell.length_b   1.000
_cell.length_c   1.000
_cell.angle_alpha   90.00
_cell.angle_beta   90.00
_cell.angle_gamma   90.00
#
_symmetry.space_group_name_H-M   'P 1'
#
loop_
_entity.id
_entity.type
_entity.pdbx_description
1 polymer ?
#
loop_
_entity_poly.entity_id
_entity_poly.type
_entity_poly.pdbx_seq_one_letter_code
_entity_poly.pdbx_strand_id
1 'polypeptide(L)'
;MVLIKLDPQSEMDGTNKAPALSKSAVLHRDLSEEFLVLSSSEGNHLILEDGRRVFDASGGAAVSCLGYGNKRVADATYKQIIDAPYCSTIFYTTKVQEELCRFLVDSTEGHMARAYIVNSGSEAMEAAIKLARQYFVELQPSQPQRTRFISRRQSYHGITLGALAMGGHQYRREKFEPLLMKNVSQVSPCNEFRFKAPGETNEQYVARLAQELDDMFQHLGPETVCAFVAEPIVGAAQGCVPSVPGYFKAMKAVCDKYGALLILDEVMCGMGRSGTLHAWQQEGIVPDIQTIGKALGGGYQPIAGLLANHKVIDGIAKGSSVFVHGHTYQGHPACCAAALEVQRIIREEDLVANVAEMGHLLSQGLKQRIGGHPNVANIRGRGLFWGVEFVSDKKSSTPFPEEVHVAMSISKLGLDPKYSINVYPGAGSANGRLGDHIIISPAFNIRKQDVEWIVETVGRLAHTALPDRRPTRHSMAVGLANGRPAADEEARAEVDVLNSRLEKTTQLTKKIQACLGRLEATGKSVRDVAGPLNGETRKLQILGNNIDSVIAAIERLRQPADSKNDEEQIIRMGPDKAGLSNYLGSIKRLNKALNDMKASNLRSTQQTVAELQRLVKLGNSQLENAFDKLLRSETPRMIEPLHFITKNKSFPVLSQDKFNKLGLMNSFVNQQTAGANPPQESPVAKIYAEIRSQYLSSSLVNMAAASSNTAKKKNPDAIYRAGTNGIGTYAQAMEGLFLSEYENICNIFTREDWGSVFQATCQPALVELGRTLRELNGHIKQHMNTDCYLAYEIVEIISALSNNLEAKTGELKSSLAASLKPVRETAKSSLAELLDDTKRRVNSLQTLPQDGAPIPIISETMQRLQTMVDFLRPISSIMVSLGDGNWKSASASRSGAVGDAIPSLSSFDVGADGKEIFAHYCTDTIEALMMSLDGRARLLLQKKPVMGVFLANSVVIIERMILQSDLGPLLQGRLGVLEAWRKKATSLYMDACKDVSIHLFDMIKTGQGGRSGGGRPTSGQGGAVDSASIMKGLGSKDKAEIKEKFQLFNAGFEDMVQKHKSYSMEKEVRGQFAKDMQNMIEPLYCRFWDRYHEIDKGKKGGQGRVKWDKGGIAAVFQGLY
;
A
#
# COMPACT_ATOMS: atom_id res chain seq x y z
N MET A 1 -10.67 36.70 28.23
CA MET A 1 -10.44 35.26 28.04
C MET A 1 -11.80 34.59 28.01
N VAL A 2 -12.44 34.61 26.84
CA VAL A 2 -13.66 33.84 26.55
C VAL A 2 -13.34 33.19 25.22
N LEU A 3 -12.77 31.98 25.30
CA LEU A 3 -12.84 31.03 24.19
C LEU A 3 -14.33 30.80 23.96
N ILE A 4 -14.78 30.81 22.71
CA ILE A 4 -16.02 30.11 22.38
C ILE A 4 -15.75 28.67 22.83
N LYS A 5 -16.41 28.24 23.90
CA LYS A 5 -16.50 26.84 24.31
C LYS A 5 -17.12 26.08 23.14
N LEU A 6 -16.29 25.53 22.27
CA LEU A 6 -16.53 24.19 21.79
C LEU A 6 -16.14 23.29 22.97
N ASP A 7 -17.14 22.60 23.47
CA ASP A 7 -17.17 21.93 24.76
C ASP A 7 -15.93 21.02 25.00
N PRO A 8 -15.06 21.32 25.97
CA PRO A 8 -14.06 20.38 26.47
C PRO A 8 -14.58 19.54 27.65
N GLN A 9 -15.88 19.61 28.02
CA GLN A 9 -16.46 18.93 29.18
C GLN A 9 -17.09 17.57 28.89
N SER A 10 -16.68 16.85 27.83
CA SER A 10 -16.89 15.39 27.79
C SER A 10 -15.72 14.57 28.36
N GLU A 11 -14.63 15.20 28.80
CA GLU A 11 -13.48 14.50 29.40
C GLU A 11 -13.03 15.14 30.73
N MET A 12 -13.93 15.17 31.70
CA MET A 12 -13.56 15.18 33.12
C MET A 12 -14.53 14.33 33.96
N ASP A 13 -14.93 13.18 33.42
CA ASP A 13 -15.30 12.03 34.23
C ASP A 13 -14.12 11.05 34.17
N GLY A 14 -13.65 10.61 35.33
CA GLY A 14 -12.47 9.77 35.52
C GLY A 14 -12.59 8.34 34.98
N THR A 15 -12.86 8.19 33.68
CA THR A 15 -12.70 6.96 32.92
C THR A 15 -12.06 7.32 31.59
N ASN A 16 -10.77 7.07 31.47
CA ASN A 16 -9.97 7.26 30.25
C ASN A 16 -10.45 6.25 29.17
N LYS A 17 -11.58 6.54 28.50
CA LYS A 17 -12.06 5.75 27.37
C LYS A 17 -11.42 6.30 26.11
N ALA A 18 -10.65 5.46 25.42
CA ALA A 18 -10.14 5.80 24.10
C ALA A 18 -11.31 6.24 23.18
N PRO A 19 -11.11 7.26 22.32
CA PRO A 19 -12.15 7.68 21.37
C PRO A 19 -12.58 6.48 20.54
N ALA A 20 -13.90 6.31 20.40
CA ALA A 20 -14.46 5.21 19.62
C ALA A 20 -13.97 5.32 18.17
N LEU A 21 -13.42 4.23 17.63
CA LEU A 21 -12.99 4.19 16.24
C LEU A 21 -14.20 4.32 15.30
N SER A 22 -13.98 5.02 14.19
CA SER A 22 -14.92 5.05 13.07
C SER A 22 -15.19 3.63 12.59
N LYS A 23 -16.44 3.36 12.20
CA LYS A 23 -16.87 2.06 11.63
C LYS A 23 -16.47 1.91 10.15
N SER A 24 -15.80 2.90 9.57
CA SER A 24 -15.38 2.88 8.17
C SER A 24 -14.37 1.75 7.92
N ALA A 25 -14.59 0.97 6.86
CA ALA A 25 -13.59 0.02 6.36
C ALA A 25 -12.40 0.72 5.68
N VAL A 26 -12.51 2.03 5.41
CA VAL A 26 -11.41 2.83 4.86
C VAL A 26 -10.44 3.20 5.97
N LEU A 27 -9.16 2.91 5.79
CA LEU A 27 -8.09 3.37 6.67
C LEU A 27 -7.86 4.87 6.48
N HIS A 28 -8.70 5.67 7.13
CA HIS A 28 -8.54 7.12 7.14
C HIS A 28 -7.27 7.54 7.88
N ARG A 29 -6.74 8.72 7.54
CA ARG A 29 -5.53 9.27 8.21
C ARG A 29 -5.74 9.52 9.70
N ASP A 30 -6.99 9.73 10.10
CA ASP A 30 -7.44 9.75 11.48
C ASP A 30 -8.56 8.70 11.60
N LEU A 31 -8.39 7.72 12.48
CA LEU A 31 -9.34 6.62 12.65
C LEU A 31 -10.50 6.97 13.60
N SER A 32 -10.42 8.10 14.29
CA SER A 32 -11.44 8.58 15.22
C SER A 32 -12.44 9.54 14.57
N GLU A 33 -12.09 10.12 13.42
CA GLU A 33 -12.92 11.11 12.73
C GLU A 33 -13.90 10.44 11.75
N GLU A 34 -15.15 10.93 11.76
CA GLU A 34 -16.12 10.64 10.70
C GLU A 34 -15.98 11.70 9.59
N PHE A 35 -15.53 11.28 8.41
CA PHE A 35 -15.32 12.18 7.28
C PHE A 35 -16.62 12.45 6.51
N LEU A 36 -16.80 13.67 6.02
CA LEU A 36 -17.91 14.04 5.15
C LEU A 36 -17.85 13.27 3.83
N VAL A 37 -18.99 12.71 3.40
CA VAL A 37 -19.09 11.95 2.16
C VAL A 37 -19.54 12.85 1.01
N LEU A 38 -18.84 12.73 -0.13
CA LEU A 38 -19.15 13.43 -1.37
C LEU A 38 -20.12 12.62 -2.22
N SER A 39 -21.20 13.24 -2.69
CA SER A 39 -22.13 12.65 -3.65
C SER A 39 -21.77 12.97 -5.10
N SER A 40 -21.29 14.19 -5.36
CA SER A 40 -20.90 14.66 -6.69
C SER A 40 -20.05 15.94 -6.61
N SER A 41 -19.62 16.47 -7.76
CA SER A 41 -18.91 17.74 -7.87
C SER A 41 -19.21 18.43 -9.20
N GLU A 42 -19.20 19.76 -9.21
CA GLU A 42 -19.58 20.57 -10.37
C GLU A 42 -18.87 21.94 -10.33
N GLY A 43 -18.15 22.28 -11.41
CA GLY A 43 -17.41 23.54 -11.48
C GLY A 43 -16.43 23.65 -10.31
N ASN A 44 -16.54 24.69 -9.50
CA ASN A 44 -15.68 24.90 -8.33
C ASN A 44 -16.28 24.39 -7.01
N HIS A 45 -17.30 23.53 -7.07
CA HIS A 45 -18.03 23.06 -5.89
C HIS A 45 -17.96 21.55 -5.72
N LEU A 46 -17.86 21.14 -4.45
CA LEU A 46 -18.07 19.80 -3.95
C LEU A 46 -19.48 19.69 -3.39
N ILE A 47 -20.20 18.61 -3.70
CA ILE A 47 -21.58 18.38 -3.26
C ILE A 47 -21.56 17.19 -2.30
N LEU A 48 -21.97 17.44 -1.05
CA LEU A 48 -22.01 16.41 -0.01
C LEU A 48 -23.27 15.54 -0.15
N GLU A 49 -23.30 14.38 0.51
CA GLU A 49 -24.52 13.54 0.56
C GLU A 49 -25.72 14.21 1.25
N ASP A 50 -25.46 15.14 2.17
CA ASP A 50 -26.51 15.94 2.83
C ASP A 50 -27.03 17.12 1.99
N GLY A 51 -26.57 17.24 0.73
CA GLY A 51 -26.98 18.28 -0.21
C GLY A 51 -26.22 19.61 -0.08
N ARG A 52 -25.33 19.77 0.91
CA ARG A 52 -24.52 20.99 1.01
C ARG A 52 -23.57 21.12 -0.17
N ARG A 53 -23.49 22.34 -0.71
CA ARG A 53 -22.51 22.74 -1.74
C ARG A 53 -21.37 23.48 -1.05
N VAL A 54 -20.17 22.92 -1.10
CA VAL A 54 -18.95 23.50 -0.54
C VAL A 54 -18.08 24.02 -1.67
N PHE A 55 -17.73 25.30 -1.65
CA PHE A 55 -16.79 25.90 -2.59
C PHE A 55 -15.37 25.38 -2.33
N ASP A 56 -14.72 24.76 -3.30
CA ASP A 56 -13.35 24.29 -3.14
C ASP A 56 -12.34 25.39 -3.47
N ALA A 57 -11.97 26.17 -2.45
CA ALA A 57 -10.92 27.18 -2.55
C ALA A 57 -9.52 26.57 -2.39
N SER A 58 -9.39 25.24 -2.23
CA SER A 58 -8.12 24.55 -2.07
C SER A 58 -7.68 23.74 -3.30
N GLY A 59 -8.62 23.25 -4.10
CA GLY A 59 -8.32 22.24 -5.13
C GLY A 59 -7.84 20.92 -4.53
N GLY A 60 -8.20 20.62 -3.27
CA GLY A 60 -7.57 19.60 -2.43
C GLY A 60 -6.14 19.98 -2.07
N ALA A 61 -5.17 19.12 -2.39
CA ALA A 61 -3.74 19.46 -2.29
C ALA A 61 -3.27 20.23 -3.54
N ALA A 62 -3.97 21.31 -3.90
CA ALA A 62 -3.80 22.16 -5.10
C ALA A 62 -3.85 21.41 -6.45
N VAL A 63 -4.60 20.30 -6.50
CA VAL A 63 -4.70 19.41 -7.67
C VAL A 63 -5.66 19.96 -8.72
N SER A 64 -6.87 20.36 -8.30
CA SER A 64 -7.95 20.75 -9.22
C SER A 64 -7.66 22.13 -9.83
N CYS A 65 -7.21 22.15 -11.09
CA CYS A 65 -6.88 23.40 -11.81
C CYS A 65 -7.99 23.86 -12.75
N LEU A 66 -8.90 22.99 -13.19
CA LEU A 66 -10.06 23.35 -14.03
C LEU A 66 -11.39 23.32 -13.27
N GLY A 67 -11.36 22.99 -11.98
CA GLY A 67 -12.56 22.56 -11.27
C GLY A 67 -12.99 21.15 -11.71
N TYR A 68 -14.25 20.82 -11.48
CA TYR A 68 -14.83 19.50 -11.63
C TYR A 68 -15.84 19.44 -12.78
N GLY A 69 -15.99 18.26 -13.38
CA GLY A 69 -17.03 17.98 -14.38
C GLY A 69 -16.70 18.46 -15.80
N ASN A 70 -15.44 18.70 -16.15
CA ASN A 70 -15.08 19.09 -17.51
C ASN A 70 -15.29 17.92 -18.50
N LYS A 71 -16.27 18.07 -19.38
CA LYS A 71 -16.65 17.03 -20.36
C LYS A 71 -15.56 16.75 -21.39
N ARG A 72 -14.77 17.73 -21.82
CA ARG A 72 -13.68 17.53 -22.81
C ARG A 72 -12.64 16.55 -22.28
N VAL A 73 -12.23 16.72 -21.02
CA VAL A 73 -11.25 15.82 -20.38
C VAL A 73 -11.83 14.42 -20.20
N ALA A 74 -13.10 14.31 -19.79
CA ALA A 74 -13.80 13.04 -19.65
C ALA A 74 -13.90 12.29 -21.00
N ASP A 75 -14.32 12.99 -22.07
CA ASP A 75 -14.45 12.44 -23.42
C ASP A 75 -13.08 11.97 -23.97
N ALA A 76 -12.02 12.75 -23.79
CA ALA A 76 -10.66 12.39 -24.21
C ALA A 76 -10.16 11.14 -23.48
N THR A 77 -10.41 11.05 -22.18
CA THR A 77 -10.05 9.89 -21.35
C THR A 77 -10.85 8.65 -21.78
N TYR A 78 -12.16 8.78 -21.93
CA TYR A 78 -13.05 7.70 -22.37
C TYR A 78 -12.61 7.15 -23.72
N LYS A 79 -12.36 8.03 -24.71
CA LYS A 79 -11.87 7.63 -26.02
C LYS A 79 -10.56 6.85 -25.93
N GLN A 80 -9.59 7.34 -25.15
CA GLN A 80 -8.31 6.66 -25.01
C GLN A 80 -8.41 5.30 -24.31
N ILE A 81 -9.33 5.15 -23.35
CA ILE A 81 -9.59 3.85 -22.69
C ILE A 81 -10.12 2.83 -23.70
N ILE A 82 -10.97 3.24 -24.64
CA ILE A 82 -11.47 2.37 -25.72
C ILE A 82 -10.34 2.02 -26.71
N ASP A 83 -9.51 3.00 -27.08
CA ASP A 83 -8.45 2.82 -28.06
C ASP A 83 -7.30 1.92 -27.54
N ALA A 84 -6.74 2.27 -26.37
CA ALA A 84 -5.69 1.50 -25.71
C ALA A 84 -5.67 1.85 -24.22
N PRO A 85 -6.29 1.04 -23.34
CA PRO A 85 -6.38 1.34 -21.92
C PRO A 85 -5.02 1.20 -21.22
N TYR A 86 -4.16 0.29 -21.69
CA TYR A 86 -2.85 0.01 -21.11
C TYR A 86 -1.86 -0.46 -22.18
N CYS A 87 -0.61 -0.03 -22.04
CA CYS A 87 0.53 -0.60 -22.77
C CYS A 87 1.79 -0.53 -21.89
N SER A 88 2.60 -1.59 -21.90
CA SER A 88 3.89 -1.57 -21.20
C SER A 88 4.91 -0.75 -21.97
N THR A 89 5.47 0.28 -21.34
CA THR A 89 6.47 1.18 -21.94
C THR A 89 7.83 0.53 -22.19
N ILE A 90 8.00 -0.74 -21.78
CA ILE A 90 9.17 -1.55 -22.16
C ILE A 90 9.14 -1.89 -23.65
N PHE A 91 7.94 -2.10 -24.21
CA PHE A 91 7.77 -2.62 -25.56
C PHE A 91 7.07 -1.65 -26.49
N TYR A 92 6.22 -0.77 -25.95
CA TYR A 92 5.30 0.06 -26.74
C TYR A 92 5.30 1.51 -26.26
N THR A 93 4.97 2.41 -27.18
CA THR A 93 4.56 3.79 -26.88
C THR A 93 3.17 4.03 -27.46
N THR A 94 2.50 5.11 -27.05
CA THR A 94 1.24 5.55 -27.65
C THR A 94 1.37 6.96 -28.20
N LYS A 95 0.57 7.26 -29.24
CA LYS A 95 0.53 8.60 -29.83
C LYS A 95 0.23 9.67 -28.79
N VAL A 96 -0.69 9.41 -27.86
CA VAL A 96 -1.08 10.38 -26.83
C VAL A 96 0.04 10.63 -25.81
N GLN A 97 0.82 9.62 -25.46
CA GLN A 97 2.00 9.78 -24.61
C GLN A 97 3.07 10.63 -25.32
N GLU A 98 3.36 10.35 -26.58
CA GLU A 98 4.31 11.14 -27.39
C GLU A 98 3.83 12.59 -27.56
N GLU A 99 2.54 12.81 -27.84
CA GLU A 99 1.94 14.16 -27.95
C GLU A 99 2.03 14.94 -26.63
N LEU A 100 1.76 14.30 -25.48
CA LEU A 100 1.92 14.92 -24.16
C LEU A 100 3.39 15.27 -23.88
N CYS A 101 4.30 14.32 -24.05
CA CYS A 101 5.73 14.54 -23.82
C CYS A 101 6.27 15.66 -24.72
N ARG A 102 5.83 15.72 -26.00
CA ARG A 102 6.18 16.79 -26.93
C ARG A 102 5.64 18.13 -26.46
N PHE A 103 4.37 18.20 -26.09
CA PHE A 103 3.75 19.43 -25.56
C PHE A 103 4.54 19.98 -24.37
N LEU A 104 4.91 19.12 -23.42
CA LEU A 104 5.64 19.48 -22.21
C LEU A 104 7.08 19.95 -22.50
N VAL A 105 7.76 19.34 -23.46
CA VAL A 105 9.11 19.76 -23.85
C VAL A 105 9.07 21.09 -24.62
N ASP A 106 8.15 21.22 -25.59
CA ASP A 106 8.02 22.42 -26.41
C ASP A 106 7.62 23.64 -25.56
N SER A 107 6.88 23.44 -24.46
CA SER A 107 6.51 24.51 -23.53
C SER A 107 7.68 25.12 -22.74
N THR A 108 8.87 24.50 -22.83
CA THR A 108 10.11 25.00 -22.22
C THR A 108 10.98 25.79 -23.18
N GLU A 109 10.49 26.10 -24.39
CA GLU A 109 11.22 26.87 -25.41
C GLU A 109 12.59 26.24 -25.79
N GLY A 110 12.65 24.91 -25.76
CA GLY A 110 13.84 24.13 -26.12
C GLY A 110 14.85 23.90 -24.99
N HIS A 111 14.56 24.39 -23.78
CA HIS A 111 15.44 24.21 -22.61
C HIS A 111 15.48 22.75 -22.11
N MET A 112 14.33 22.07 -22.08
CA MET A 112 14.24 20.65 -21.73
C MET A 112 14.30 19.78 -22.98
N ALA A 113 14.79 18.54 -22.83
CA ALA A 113 15.03 17.63 -23.95
C ALA A 113 14.06 16.44 -23.97
N ARG A 114 13.73 15.89 -22.80
CA ARG A 114 12.87 14.71 -22.66
C ARG A 114 11.98 14.83 -21.43
N ALA A 115 10.77 14.28 -21.55
CA ALA A 115 9.84 14.09 -20.45
C ALA A 115 9.69 12.60 -20.13
N TYR A 116 9.48 12.28 -18.85
CA TYR A 116 9.22 10.93 -18.36
C TYR A 116 7.98 10.96 -17.46
N ILE A 117 6.98 10.12 -17.76
CA ILE A 117 5.63 10.21 -17.19
C ILE A 117 5.37 9.08 -16.19
N VAL A 118 4.86 9.44 -15.02
CA VAL A 118 4.52 8.56 -13.90
C VAL A 118 3.16 8.97 -13.30
N ASN A 119 2.71 8.36 -12.21
CA ASN A 119 1.35 8.54 -11.69
C ASN A 119 1.28 9.42 -10.45
N SER A 120 2.41 9.68 -9.77
CA SER A 120 2.45 10.59 -8.63
C SER A 120 3.73 11.42 -8.52
N GLY A 121 3.67 12.55 -7.82
CA GLY A 121 4.85 13.39 -7.59
C GLY A 121 5.96 12.68 -6.80
N SER A 122 5.60 11.77 -5.88
CA SER A 122 6.60 10.96 -5.17
C SER A 122 7.38 10.06 -6.15
N GLU A 123 6.68 9.43 -7.09
CA GLU A 123 7.33 8.62 -8.15
C GLU A 123 8.23 9.48 -9.04
N ALA A 124 7.80 10.70 -9.38
CA ALA A 124 8.61 11.62 -10.18
C ALA A 124 9.89 12.02 -9.46
N MET A 125 9.83 12.19 -8.13
CA MET A 125 11.02 12.46 -7.32
C MET A 125 11.95 11.25 -7.21
N GLU A 126 11.43 10.03 -7.03
CA GLU A 126 12.25 8.80 -7.08
C GLU A 126 12.97 8.66 -8.43
N ALA A 127 12.26 8.95 -9.53
CA ALA A 127 12.84 8.98 -10.87
C ALA A 127 13.93 10.05 -11.00
N ALA A 128 13.71 11.26 -10.48
CA ALA A 128 14.69 12.35 -10.54
C ALA A 128 15.97 12.04 -9.74
N ILE A 129 15.84 11.47 -8.53
CA ILE A 129 16.98 11.03 -7.70
C ILE A 129 17.80 9.98 -8.44
N LYS A 130 17.14 8.97 -9.03
CA LYS A 130 17.81 7.91 -9.78
C LYS A 130 18.46 8.42 -11.07
N LEU A 131 17.79 9.30 -11.81
CA LEU A 131 18.34 9.90 -13.03
C LEU A 131 19.58 10.74 -12.73
N ALA A 132 19.55 11.56 -11.68
CA ALA A 132 20.69 12.36 -11.25
C ALA A 132 21.89 11.48 -10.88
N ARG A 133 21.66 10.40 -10.12
CA ARG A 133 22.71 9.44 -9.76
C ARG A 133 23.27 8.75 -11.01
N GLN A 134 22.40 8.27 -11.90
CA GLN A 134 22.80 7.53 -13.09
C GLN A 134 23.60 8.42 -14.07
N TYR A 135 23.21 9.68 -14.22
CA TYR A 135 23.95 10.66 -15.03
C TYR A 135 25.45 10.67 -14.67
N PHE A 136 25.80 10.77 -13.38
CA PHE A 136 27.21 10.79 -12.96
C PHE A 136 27.93 9.46 -13.11
N VAL A 137 27.22 8.33 -12.97
CA VAL A 137 27.78 7.00 -13.23
C VAL A 137 28.11 6.83 -14.71
N GLU A 138 27.35 7.47 -15.59
CA GLU A 138 27.47 7.34 -17.04
C GLU A 138 28.40 8.37 -17.72
N LEU A 139 28.83 9.41 -17.00
CA LEU A 139 29.82 10.35 -17.50
C LEU A 139 31.13 9.66 -17.90
N GLN A 140 31.90 10.33 -18.76
CA GLN A 140 33.24 9.94 -19.16
C GLN A 140 34.21 11.09 -18.84
N PRO A 141 35.10 10.95 -17.82
CA PRO A 141 35.22 9.81 -16.91
C PRO A 141 34.03 9.68 -15.94
N SER A 142 33.73 8.45 -15.53
CA SER A 142 32.64 8.14 -14.59
C SER A 142 32.92 8.72 -13.20
N GLN A 143 31.86 9.16 -12.51
CA GLN A 143 31.92 9.73 -11.16
C GLN A 143 31.07 8.92 -10.17
N PRO A 144 31.39 7.62 -9.94
CA PRO A 144 30.58 6.73 -9.13
C PRO A 144 30.55 7.10 -7.64
N GLN A 145 31.46 7.95 -7.16
CA GLN A 145 31.45 8.46 -5.79
C GLN A 145 30.30 9.47 -5.50
N ARG A 146 29.69 10.06 -6.53
CA ARG A 146 28.54 10.97 -6.37
C ARG A 146 27.29 10.22 -5.94
N THR A 147 27.02 10.21 -4.64
CA THR A 147 25.94 9.45 -4.03
C THR A 147 25.07 10.29 -3.11
N ARG A 148 25.48 11.51 -2.74
CA ARG A 148 24.80 12.36 -1.75
C ARG A 148 23.86 13.36 -2.40
N PHE A 149 22.87 13.81 -1.65
CA PHE A 149 21.95 14.87 -2.05
C PHE A 149 21.87 15.93 -0.96
N ILE A 150 21.64 17.17 -1.36
CA ILE A 150 21.37 18.28 -0.45
C ILE A 150 19.96 18.78 -0.73
N SER A 151 19.13 18.90 0.31
CA SER A 151 17.81 19.51 0.22
C SER A 151 17.62 20.57 1.31
N ARG A 152 16.42 21.10 1.47
CA ARG A 152 16.12 22.13 2.49
C ARG A 152 15.36 21.53 3.67
N ARG A 153 15.63 22.04 4.87
CA ARG A 153 14.71 21.89 6.02
C ARG A 153 13.35 22.52 5.68
N GLN A 154 12.27 22.05 6.32
CA GLN A 154 10.89 22.49 6.06
C GLN A 154 10.47 22.42 4.58
N SER A 155 10.84 21.34 3.88
CA SER A 155 10.41 21.04 2.49
C SER A 155 9.52 19.79 2.42
N TYR A 156 8.80 19.62 1.31
CA TYR A 156 8.03 18.40 1.04
C TYR A 156 8.18 17.93 -0.41
N HIS A 157 8.80 16.75 -0.57
CA HIS A 157 9.11 16.17 -1.89
C HIS A 157 8.38 14.86 -2.20
N GLY A 158 7.53 14.38 -1.27
CA GLY A 158 6.75 13.15 -1.44
C GLY A 158 6.66 12.31 -0.15
N ILE A 159 6.16 11.08 -0.27
CA ILE A 159 5.96 10.17 0.87
C ILE A 159 6.54 8.75 0.67
N THR A 160 7.04 8.42 -0.53
CA THR A 160 7.87 7.22 -0.72
C THR A 160 9.20 7.39 0.00
N LEU A 161 9.91 6.32 0.35
CA LEU A 161 11.09 6.42 1.24
C LEU A 161 12.19 7.37 0.73
N GLY A 162 12.49 7.38 -0.57
CA GLY A 162 13.48 8.28 -1.15
C GLY A 162 12.99 9.73 -1.20
N ALA A 163 11.76 9.94 -1.66
CA ALA A 163 11.13 11.25 -1.69
C ALA A 163 10.94 11.87 -0.29
N LEU A 164 10.56 11.04 0.70
CA LEU A 164 10.42 11.43 2.11
C LEU A 164 11.78 11.76 2.74
N ALA A 165 12.84 11.04 2.38
CA ALA A 165 14.20 11.34 2.81
C ALA A 165 14.70 12.69 2.26
N MET A 166 14.31 13.08 1.04
CA MET A 166 14.57 14.42 0.50
C MET A 166 13.80 15.51 1.25
N GLY A 167 12.60 15.22 1.76
CA GLY A 167 11.77 16.18 2.47
C GLY A 167 12.37 16.63 3.82
N GLY A 168 12.01 17.83 4.24
CA GLY A 168 12.42 18.45 5.51
C GLY A 168 11.30 18.59 6.54
N HIS A 169 10.12 18.01 6.29
CA HIS A 169 8.97 18.06 7.18
C HIS A 169 9.12 17.05 8.33
N GLN A 170 9.58 17.53 9.50
CA GLN A 170 9.98 16.68 10.62
C GLN A 170 8.85 15.77 11.12
N TYR A 171 7.64 16.31 11.29
CA TYR A 171 6.48 15.54 11.76
C TYR A 171 6.16 14.34 10.86
N ARG A 172 6.32 14.47 9.53
CA ARG A 172 6.08 13.38 8.59
C ARG A 172 7.22 12.36 8.55
N ARG A 173 8.44 12.75 8.95
CA ARG A 173 9.66 11.92 8.88
C ARG A 173 9.92 11.12 10.13
N GLU A 174 9.64 11.68 11.31
CA GLU A 174 10.06 11.17 12.61
C GLU A 174 9.77 9.67 12.81
N LYS A 175 8.57 9.21 12.45
CA LYS A 175 8.17 7.79 12.58
C LYS A 175 8.94 6.84 11.66
N PHE A 176 9.54 7.35 10.59
CA PHE A 176 10.18 6.56 9.54
C PHE A 176 11.69 6.78 9.45
N GLU A 177 12.28 7.63 10.31
CA GLU A 177 13.70 7.99 10.27
C GLU A 177 14.65 6.77 10.15
N PRO A 178 14.44 5.64 10.85
CA PRO A 178 15.28 4.45 10.69
C PRO A 178 15.31 3.88 9.27
N LEU A 179 14.28 4.12 8.45
CA LEU A 179 14.13 3.62 7.08
C LEU A 179 14.59 4.63 6.01
N LEU A 180 14.82 5.90 6.39
CA LEU A 180 15.17 6.95 5.44
C LEU A 180 16.64 6.87 4.99
N MET A 181 16.87 7.23 3.73
CA MET A 181 18.19 7.36 3.12
C MET A 181 19.13 8.26 3.96
N LYS A 182 20.33 7.76 4.29
CA LYS A 182 21.31 8.46 5.14
C LYS A 182 22.28 9.36 4.38
N ASN A 183 22.21 9.36 3.06
CA ASN A 183 23.01 10.17 2.14
C ASN A 183 22.31 11.48 1.72
N VAL A 184 21.38 11.97 2.53
CA VAL A 184 20.70 13.25 2.32
C VAL A 184 21.05 14.21 3.45
N SER A 185 21.56 15.39 3.09
CA SER A 185 21.84 16.47 4.02
C SER A 185 20.88 17.64 3.80
N GLN A 186 20.66 18.46 4.82
CA GLN A 186 19.70 19.56 4.76
C GLN A 186 20.35 20.89 5.10
N VAL A 187 20.07 21.91 4.28
CA VAL A 187 20.41 23.32 4.53
C VAL A 187 19.16 24.11 4.93
N SER A 188 19.35 25.35 5.37
CA SER A 188 18.25 26.23 5.76
C SER A 188 17.24 26.49 4.62
N PRO A 189 15.95 26.68 4.96
CA PRO A 189 14.97 27.12 3.98
C PRO A 189 15.20 28.60 3.60
N CYS A 190 14.72 28.97 2.40
CA CYS A 190 14.59 30.37 2.01
C CYS A 190 13.21 30.87 2.45
N ASN A 191 13.14 31.47 3.64
CA ASN A 191 11.91 32.07 4.18
C ASN A 191 12.29 33.35 4.94
N GLU A 192 12.17 34.48 4.25
CA GLU A 192 12.59 35.78 4.79
C GLU A 192 11.83 36.18 6.05
N PHE A 193 10.57 35.77 6.19
CA PHE A 193 9.76 36.11 7.36
C PHE A 193 10.26 35.44 8.64
N ARG A 194 10.85 34.24 8.51
CA ARG A 194 11.30 33.43 9.67
C ARG A 194 12.80 33.50 9.93
N PHE A 195 13.63 33.59 8.89
CA PHE A 195 15.08 33.35 9.03
C PHE A 195 15.97 34.49 8.53
N LYS A 196 15.40 35.60 8.05
CA LYS A 196 16.17 36.80 7.71
C LYS A 196 16.49 37.57 8.99
N ALA A 197 17.75 37.90 9.19
CA ALA A 197 18.18 38.60 10.40
C ALA A 197 17.66 40.06 10.41
N PRO A 198 17.41 40.66 11.60
CA PRO A 198 17.06 42.06 11.69
C PRO A 198 18.12 42.95 11.02
N GLY A 199 17.70 43.81 10.08
CA GLY A 199 18.61 44.69 9.33
C GLY A 199 19.33 44.03 8.15
N GLU A 200 19.19 42.72 7.93
CA GLU A 200 19.73 42.04 6.76
C GLU A 200 18.97 42.50 5.49
N THR A 201 19.68 42.73 4.39
CA THR A 201 19.08 42.96 3.06
C THR A 201 18.72 41.63 2.41
N ASN A 202 17.92 41.64 1.34
CA ASN A 202 17.58 40.40 0.63
C ASN A 202 18.83 39.79 -0.03
N GLU A 203 19.71 40.64 -0.53
CA GLU A 203 20.98 40.29 -1.14
C GLU A 203 21.93 39.63 -0.13
N GLN A 204 22.05 40.20 1.07
CA GLN A 204 22.83 39.60 2.16
C GLN A 204 22.25 38.25 2.61
N TYR A 205 20.93 38.15 2.73
CA TYR A 205 20.27 36.90 3.10
C TYR A 205 20.52 35.79 2.06
N VAL A 206 20.38 36.11 0.77
CA VAL A 206 20.69 35.19 -0.33
C VAL A 206 22.17 34.78 -0.31
N ALA A 207 23.08 35.74 -0.11
CA ALA A 207 24.51 35.46 -0.02
C ALA A 207 24.84 34.50 1.14
N ARG A 208 24.21 34.68 2.30
CA ARG A 208 24.37 33.78 3.46
C ARG A 208 23.87 32.37 3.17
N LEU A 209 22.70 32.22 2.54
CA LEU A 209 22.18 30.90 2.16
C LEU A 209 23.04 30.23 1.08
N ALA A 210 23.61 31.01 0.16
CA ALA A 210 24.52 30.48 -0.85
C ALA A 210 25.83 30.01 -0.22
N GLN A 211 26.36 30.76 0.75
CA GLN A 211 27.53 30.35 1.52
C GLN A 211 27.23 29.08 2.34
N GLU A 212 26.07 28.97 2.98
CA GLU A 212 25.68 27.76 3.72
C GLU A 212 25.62 26.53 2.78
N LEU A 213 25.10 26.69 1.56
CA LEU A 213 25.10 25.62 0.57
C LEU A 213 26.54 25.26 0.16
N ASP A 214 27.39 26.26 -0.11
CA ASP A 214 28.80 26.06 -0.45
C ASP A 214 29.55 25.29 0.65
N ASP A 215 29.37 25.70 1.92
CA ASP A 215 29.94 25.07 3.10
C ASP A 215 29.46 23.61 3.23
N MET A 216 28.19 23.32 2.93
CA MET A 216 27.65 21.96 2.94
C MET A 216 28.28 21.10 1.84
N PHE A 217 28.49 21.63 0.64
CA PHE A 217 29.22 20.93 -0.42
C PHE A 217 30.65 20.59 0.04
N GLN A 218 31.36 21.56 0.63
CA GLN A 218 32.72 21.36 1.15
C GLN A 218 32.74 20.31 2.27
N HIS A 219 31.81 20.38 3.21
CA HIS A 219 31.71 19.44 4.33
C HIS A 219 31.50 17.99 3.88
N LEU A 220 30.67 17.77 2.86
CA LEU A 220 30.36 16.43 2.36
C LEU A 220 31.41 15.87 1.39
N GLY A 221 32.32 16.71 0.89
CA GLY A 221 33.13 16.43 -0.29
C GLY A 221 32.34 16.76 -1.55
N PRO A 222 32.63 17.87 -2.27
CA PRO A 222 31.83 18.33 -3.40
C PRO A 222 31.69 17.30 -4.53
N GLU A 223 32.71 16.46 -4.71
CA GLU A 223 32.75 15.35 -5.66
C GLU A 223 31.83 14.19 -5.28
N THR A 224 31.21 14.18 -4.11
CA THR A 224 30.28 13.13 -3.65
C THR A 224 28.81 13.52 -3.78
N VAL A 225 28.49 14.78 -4.11
CA VAL A 225 27.11 15.28 -4.16
C VAL A 225 26.54 15.21 -5.58
N CYS A 226 25.41 14.54 -5.76
CA CYS A 226 24.69 14.49 -7.04
C CYS A 226 23.99 15.82 -7.33
N ALA A 227 23.17 16.29 -6.38
CA ALA A 227 22.25 17.39 -6.66
C ALA A 227 21.84 18.19 -5.43
N PHE A 228 21.47 19.44 -5.68
CA PHE A 228 20.65 20.24 -4.77
C PHE A 228 19.18 20.17 -5.21
N VAL A 229 18.28 19.88 -4.27
CA VAL A 229 16.84 19.68 -4.51
C VAL A 229 16.02 20.72 -3.77
N ALA A 230 15.12 21.43 -4.47
CA ALA A 230 14.28 22.46 -3.87
C ALA A 230 12.95 22.69 -4.62
N GLU A 231 11.90 23.03 -3.88
CA GLU A 231 10.66 23.61 -4.44
C GLU A 231 10.86 25.11 -4.71
N PRO A 232 10.51 25.64 -5.90
CA PRO A 232 10.51 27.09 -6.16
C PRO A 232 9.61 27.89 -5.23
N ILE A 233 8.42 27.35 -4.97
CA ILE A 233 7.48 27.84 -3.97
C ILE A 233 7.08 26.67 -3.08
N VAL A 234 7.43 26.74 -1.79
CA VAL A 234 7.20 25.65 -0.85
C VAL A 234 5.73 25.58 -0.47
N GLY A 235 5.07 24.49 -0.82
CA GLY A 235 3.63 24.32 -0.63
C GLY A 235 3.26 23.94 0.81
N ALA A 236 2.89 22.67 1.00
CA ALA A 236 2.32 22.18 2.26
C ALA A 236 3.23 22.30 3.49
N ALA A 237 4.55 22.37 3.32
CA ALA A 237 5.50 22.43 4.43
C ALA A 237 5.71 23.85 4.99
N GLN A 238 5.49 24.89 4.17
CA GLN A 238 5.66 26.27 4.59
C GLN A 238 4.53 27.21 4.15
N GLY A 239 3.39 26.74 3.66
CA GLY A 239 2.28 27.63 3.30
C GLY A 239 2.64 28.61 2.17
N CYS A 240 3.02 28.07 1.02
CA CYS A 240 3.25 28.83 -0.21
C CYS A 240 4.36 29.90 -0.10
N VAL A 241 5.48 29.61 0.58
CA VAL A 241 6.64 30.53 0.65
C VAL A 241 7.33 30.57 -0.73
N PRO A 242 7.37 31.72 -1.41
CA PRO A 242 8.23 31.89 -2.58
C PRO A 242 9.67 32.16 -2.13
N SER A 243 10.64 31.82 -2.98
CA SER A 243 12.02 32.24 -2.74
C SER A 243 12.20 33.75 -2.92
N VAL A 244 13.19 34.30 -2.20
CA VAL A 244 13.61 35.71 -2.30
C VAL A 244 14.30 35.94 -3.66
N PRO A 245 14.09 37.09 -4.33
CA PRO A 245 14.73 37.38 -5.62
C PRO A 245 16.24 37.11 -5.61
N GLY A 246 16.72 36.40 -6.63
CA GLY A 246 18.13 36.03 -6.78
C GLY A 246 18.55 34.73 -6.08
N TYR A 247 17.71 34.16 -5.21
CA TYR A 247 18.03 32.93 -4.47
C TYR A 247 18.44 31.78 -5.40
N PHE A 248 17.60 31.40 -6.38
CA PHE A 248 17.90 30.27 -7.25
C PHE A 248 19.07 30.52 -8.20
N LYS A 249 19.30 31.78 -8.62
CA LYS A 249 20.52 32.14 -9.36
C LYS A 249 21.77 31.86 -8.53
N ALA A 250 21.75 32.21 -7.24
CA ALA A 250 22.85 31.95 -6.33
C ALA A 250 23.03 30.44 -6.04
N MET A 251 21.95 29.69 -5.77
CA MET A 251 22.06 28.24 -5.55
C MET A 251 22.56 27.51 -6.79
N LYS A 252 22.07 27.90 -7.98
CA LYS A 252 22.54 27.35 -9.26
C LYS A 252 24.02 27.62 -9.48
N ALA A 253 24.51 28.82 -9.16
CA ALA A 253 25.93 29.14 -9.26
C ALA A 253 26.79 28.22 -8.36
N VAL A 254 26.32 27.88 -7.16
CA VAL A 254 26.99 26.89 -6.28
C VAL A 254 26.96 25.49 -6.87
N CYS A 255 25.81 25.03 -7.41
CA CYS A 255 25.73 23.74 -8.09
C CYS A 255 26.69 23.65 -9.28
N ASP A 256 26.71 24.70 -10.12
CA ASP A 256 27.55 24.78 -11.32
C ASP A 256 29.05 24.81 -10.93
N LYS A 257 29.42 25.51 -9.85
CA LYS A 257 30.79 25.53 -9.29
C LYS A 257 31.34 24.12 -9.01
N TYR A 258 30.50 23.20 -8.54
CA TYR A 258 30.90 21.83 -8.17
C TYR A 258 30.48 20.76 -9.18
N GLY A 259 29.85 21.16 -10.29
CA GLY A 259 29.30 20.25 -11.29
C GLY A 259 28.13 19.40 -10.82
N ALA A 260 27.46 19.77 -9.72
CA ALA A 260 26.25 19.12 -9.24
C ALA A 260 25.02 19.56 -10.04
N LEU A 261 23.95 18.77 -10.00
CA LEU A 261 22.69 19.09 -10.70
C LEU A 261 21.77 19.95 -9.81
N LEU A 262 20.97 20.81 -10.44
CA LEU A 262 19.84 21.47 -9.80
C LEU A 262 18.54 20.75 -10.14
N ILE A 263 17.85 20.22 -9.13
CA ILE A 263 16.53 19.60 -9.28
C ILE A 263 15.47 20.52 -8.67
N LEU A 264 14.51 20.95 -9.48
CA LEU A 264 13.39 21.76 -9.00
C LEU A 264 12.10 20.95 -8.93
N ASP A 265 11.55 20.90 -7.72
CA ASP A 265 10.27 20.26 -7.46
C ASP A 265 9.12 21.23 -7.69
N GLU A 266 8.51 21.13 -8.87
CA GLU A 266 7.36 21.92 -9.26
C GLU A 266 6.06 21.12 -9.28
N VAL A 267 6.02 19.98 -8.59
CA VAL A 267 4.82 19.14 -8.53
C VAL A 267 3.60 19.95 -8.08
N MET A 268 3.74 20.82 -7.07
CA MET A 268 2.64 21.62 -6.53
C MET A 268 2.56 23.04 -7.09
N CYS A 269 3.70 23.70 -7.34
CA CYS A 269 3.75 25.11 -7.73
C CYS A 269 3.84 25.35 -9.26
N GLY A 270 4.18 24.33 -10.05
CA GLY A 270 4.30 24.43 -11.50
C GLY A 270 2.97 24.29 -12.24
N MET A 271 3.09 24.01 -13.53
CA MET A 271 1.98 23.80 -14.47
C MET A 271 0.91 24.91 -14.39
N GLY A 272 1.36 26.17 -14.38
CA GLY A 272 0.48 27.35 -14.41
C GLY A 272 0.09 27.90 -13.04
N ARG A 273 0.19 27.10 -11.97
CA ARG A 273 -0.32 27.45 -10.62
C ARG A 273 0.23 28.76 -10.06
N SER A 274 1.49 29.05 -10.36
CA SER A 274 2.21 30.24 -9.88
C SER A 274 2.08 31.47 -10.79
N GLY A 275 1.27 31.41 -11.86
CA GLY A 275 1.11 32.50 -12.84
C GLY A 275 2.07 32.44 -14.02
N THR A 276 2.94 31.43 -14.07
CA THR A 276 3.69 31.01 -15.27
C THR A 276 3.56 29.50 -15.41
N LEU A 277 3.75 28.97 -16.61
CA LEU A 277 3.59 27.54 -16.84
C LEU A 277 4.63 26.74 -16.05
N HIS A 278 5.90 27.17 -16.08
CA HIS A 278 6.95 26.63 -15.22
C HIS A 278 7.37 27.70 -14.21
N ALA A 279 7.46 27.37 -12.93
CA ALA A 279 7.75 28.34 -11.87
C ALA A 279 9.18 28.90 -11.98
N TRP A 280 10.14 28.09 -12.43
CA TRP A 280 11.52 28.52 -12.67
C TRP A 280 11.66 29.66 -13.69
N GLN A 281 10.67 29.88 -14.57
CA GLN A 281 10.67 31.01 -15.51
C GLN A 281 10.71 32.36 -14.77
N GLN A 282 10.00 32.47 -13.64
CA GLN A 282 10.01 33.68 -12.81
C GLN A 282 11.32 33.87 -12.03
N GLU A 283 12.09 32.79 -11.84
CA GLU A 283 13.39 32.81 -11.18
C GLU A 283 14.54 33.17 -12.15
N GLY A 284 14.26 33.15 -13.46
CA GLY A 284 15.23 33.47 -14.50
C GLY A 284 16.39 32.47 -14.57
N ILE A 285 16.11 31.20 -14.33
CA ILE A 285 17.06 30.08 -14.38
C ILE A 285 16.38 28.83 -14.97
N VAL A 286 17.17 27.93 -15.54
CA VAL A 286 16.70 26.62 -16.03
C VAL A 286 17.29 25.53 -15.13
N PRO A 287 16.46 24.63 -14.56
CA PRO A 287 16.97 23.49 -13.78
C PRO A 287 17.54 22.38 -14.68
N ASP A 288 18.31 21.47 -14.09
CA ASP A 288 18.77 20.28 -14.82
C ASP A 288 17.65 19.23 -14.93
N ILE A 289 16.86 19.10 -13.87
CA ILE A 289 15.68 18.23 -13.80
C ILE A 289 14.54 19.02 -13.14
N GLN A 290 13.35 18.97 -13.72
CA GLN A 290 12.12 19.54 -13.16
C GLN A 290 11.12 18.42 -12.91
N THR A 291 10.53 18.31 -11.72
CA THR A 291 9.38 17.43 -11.48
C THR A 291 8.07 18.21 -11.59
N ILE A 292 7.04 17.59 -12.17
CA ILE A 292 5.72 18.17 -12.43
C ILE A 292 4.61 17.20 -12.01
N GLY A 293 3.42 17.71 -11.73
CA GLY A 293 2.26 16.91 -11.31
C GLY A 293 1.04 17.80 -11.06
N LYS A 294 0.14 17.40 -10.16
CA LYS A 294 -1.02 18.19 -9.70
C LYS A 294 -1.81 18.81 -10.86
N ALA A 295 -1.59 20.10 -11.14
CA ALA A 295 -2.22 20.84 -12.23
C ALA A 295 -1.91 20.26 -13.63
N LEU A 296 -0.91 19.38 -13.77
CA LEU A 296 -0.66 18.59 -14.98
C LEU A 296 -1.91 17.82 -15.44
N GLY A 297 -2.53 17.06 -14.53
CA GLY A 297 -3.72 16.24 -14.81
C GLY A 297 -5.03 16.81 -14.25
N GLY A 298 -4.97 17.90 -13.48
CA GLY A 298 -6.14 18.60 -12.95
C GLY A 298 -7.05 17.78 -12.02
N GLY A 299 -6.61 16.60 -11.57
CA GLY A 299 -7.39 15.69 -10.72
C GLY A 299 -8.32 14.73 -11.48
N TYR A 300 -8.30 14.75 -12.82
CA TYR A 300 -9.13 13.85 -13.65
C TYR A 300 -8.53 12.44 -13.76
N GLN A 301 -7.20 12.33 -13.70
CA GLN A 301 -6.45 11.07 -13.64
C GLN A 301 -5.16 11.27 -12.81
N PRO A 302 -4.64 10.21 -12.15
CA PRO A 302 -3.37 10.28 -11.44
C PRO A 302 -2.21 10.38 -12.46
N ILE A 303 -1.50 11.51 -12.45
CA ILE A 303 -0.36 11.73 -13.35
C ILE A 303 0.63 12.75 -12.78
N ALA A 304 1.90 12.49 -13.05
CA ALA A 304 3.05 13.33 -12.77
C ALA A 304 4.16 13.02 -13.78
N GLY A 305 5.30 13.72 -13.67
CA GLY A 305 6.45 13.42 -14.51
C GLY A 305 7.67 14.21 -14.12
N LEU A 306 8.75 13.97 -14.86
CA LEU A 306 9.93 14.83 -14.85
C LEU A 306 10.27 15.28 -16.27
N LEU A 307 10.90 16.45 -16.36
CA LEU A 307 11.60 16.92 -17.55
C LEU A 307 13.10 16.99 -17.23
N ALA A 308 13.92 16.57 -18.19
CA ALA A 308 15.37 16.65 -18.07
C ALA A 308 15.96 17.46 -19.23
N ASN A 309 16.94 18.30 -18.94
CA ASN A 309 17.61 19.13 -19.94
C ASN A 309 18.56 18.32 -20.83
N HIS A 310 19.09 18.97 -21.89
CA HIS A 310 20.02 18.34 -22.82
C HIS A 310 21.29 17.82 -22.14
N LYS A 311 21.83 18.54 -21.13
CA LYS A 311 23.02 18.10 -20.39
C LYS A 311 22.83 16.72 -19.77
N VAL A 312 21.71 16.49 -19.06
CA VAL A 312 21.42 15.21 -18.41
C VAL A 312 21.18 14.11 -19.45
N ILE A 313 20.36 14.40 -20.47
CA ILE A 313 20.02 13.43 -21.51
C ILE A 313 21.24 13.03 -22.35
N ASP A 314 22.08 13.99 -22.73
CA ASP A 314 23.31 13.73 -23.48
C ASP A 314 24.31 12.93 -22.64
N GLY A 315 24.35 13.15 -21.33
CA GLY A 315 25.16 12.35 -20.41
C GLY A 315 24.77 10.88 -20.44
N ILE A 316 23.47 10.58 -20.37
CA ILE A 316 22.95 9.20 -20.48
C ILE A 316 23.16 8.63 -21.90
N ALA A 317 22.90 9.43 -22.93
CA ALA A 317 23.05 9.00 -24.32
C ALA A 317 24.51 8.64 -24.68
N LYS A 318 25.49 9.34 -24.11
CA LYS A 318 26.92 9.03 -24.28
C LYS A 318 27.39 7.83 -23.43
N GLY A 319 26.62 7.46 -22.42
CA GLY A 319 26.85 6.30 -21.57
C GLY A 319 26.15 5.05 -22.07
N SER A 320 25.16 4.58 -21.32
CA SER A 320 24.43 3.34 -21.64
C SER A 320 23.28 3.56 -22.63
N SER A 321 22.86 4.81 -22.84
CA SER A 321 21.62 5.17 -23.55
C SER A 321 20.33 4.59 -22.94
N VAL A 322 20.38 4.08 -21.71
CA VAL A 322 19.23 3.46 -21.02
C VAL A 322 19.01 4.15 -19.69
N PHE A 323 17.79 4.59 -19.39
CA PHE A 323 17.45 5.03 -18.02
C PHE A 323 16.92 3.84 -17.20
N VAL A 324 17.60 3.46 -16.11
CA VAL A 324 17.27 2.28 -15.29
C VAL A 324 16.21 2.62 -14.24
N HIS A 325 15.01 2.93 -14.74
CA HIS A 325 13.83 3.20 -13.95
C HIS A 325 12.58 2.83 -14.75
N GLY A 326 11.70 2.00 -14.17
CA GLY A 326 10.46 1.58 -14.79
C GLY A 326 9.41 1.19 -13.75
N HIS A 327 8.14 1.50 -14.04
CA HIS A 327 6.98 1.15 -13.21
C HIS A 327 5.88 0.52 -14.07
N THR A 328 5.03 -0.32 -13.47
CA THR A 328 3.96 -1.02 -14.20
C THR A 328 3.02 -0.07 -14.94
N TYR A 329 2.60 1.03 -14.31
CA TYR A 329 1.65 2.00 -14.89
C TYR A 329 2.30 3.29 -15.40
N GLN A 330 3.63 3.30 -15.60
CA GLN A 330 4.32 4.45 -16.21
C GLN A 330 3.71 4.75 -17.59
N GLY A 331 3.56 6.03 -17.92
CA GLY A 331 3.04 6.45 -19.22
C GLY A 331 1.62 5.98 -19.55
N HIS A 332 0.79 5.66 -18.54
CA HIS A 332 -0.57 5.13 -18.74
C HIS A 332 -1.37 5.97 -19.76
N PRO A 333 -1.84 5.40 -20.89
CA PRO A 333 -2.40 6.18 -21.99
C PRO A 333 -3.60 7.05 -21.59
N ALA A 334 -4.54 6.51 -20.80
CA ALA A 334 -5.70 7.28 -20.32
C ALA A 334 -5.29 8.49 -19.46
N CYS A 335 -4.28 8.34 -18.59
CA CYS A 335 -3.73 9.45 -17.81
C CYS A 335 -3.09 10.50 -18.73
N CYS A 336 -2.31 10.06 -19.72
CA CYS A 336 -1.68 10.94 -20.72
C CYS A 336 -2.73 11.73 -21.52
N ALA A 337 -3.84 11.10 -21.92
CA ALA A 337 -4.94 11.75 -22.62
C ALA A 337 -5.62 12.82 -21.76
N ALA A 338 -5.91 12.51 -20.50
CA ALA A 338 -6.50 13.47 -19.57
C ALA A 338 -5.57 14.68 -19.38
N ALA A 339 -4.28 14.45 -19.13
CA ALA A 339 -3.31 15.53 -18.94
C ALA A 339 -3.13 16.39 -20.19
N LEU A 340 -3.01 15.77 -21.37
CA LEU A 340 -2.88 16.50 -22.62
C LEU A 340 -4.10 17.41 -22.86
N GLU A 341 -5.31 16.92 -22.60
CA GLU A 341 -6.52 17.72 -22.77
C GLU A 341 -6.63 18.84 -21.72
N VAL A 342 -6.25 18.57 -20.46
CA VAL A 342 -6.16 19.61 -19.42
C VAL A 342 -5.19 20.72 -19.85
N GLN A 343 -3.98 20.36 -20.32
CA GLN A 343 -3.00 21.36 -20.75
C GLN A 343 -3.43 22.10 -22.03
N ARG A 344 -4.14 21.45 -22.94
CA ARG A 344 -4.76 22.11 -24.10
C ARG A 344 -5.78 23.15 -23.69
N ILE A 345 -6.70 22.81 -22.78
CA ILE A 345 -7.69 23.75 -22.23
C ILE A 345 -6.99 24.94 -21.58
N ILE A 346 -6.00 24.71 -20.72
CA ILE A 346 -5.24 25.77 -20.05
C ILE A 346 -4.63 26.75 -21.06
N ARG A 347 -4.09 26.24 -22.18
CA ARG A 347 -3.49 27.06 -23.24
C ARG A 347 -4.53 27.75 -24.12
N GLU A 348 -5.60 27.06 -24.50
CA GLU A 348 -6.64 27.57 -25.41
C GLU A 348 -7.49 28.66 -24.76
N GLU A 349 -7.77 28.53 -23.46
CA GLU A 349 -8.56 29.49 -22.68
C GLU A 349 -7.69 30.54 -21.96
N ASP A 350 -6.38 30.57 -22.23
CA ASP A 350 -5.40 31.47 -21.61
C ASP A 350 -5.47 31.53 -20.08
N LEU A 351 -5.65 30.36 -19.46
CA LEU A 351 -5.92 30.27 -18.03
C LEU A 351 -4.70 30.65 -17.17
N VAL A 352 -3.48 30.56 -17.69
CA VAL A 352 -2.28 31.00 -16.96
C VAL A 352 -2.27 32.52 -16.79
N ALA A 353 -2.72 33.28 -17.79
CA ALA A 353 -2.89 34.73 -17.67
C ALA A 353 -3.97 35.06 -16.62
N ASN A 354 -5.10 34.33 -16.62
CA ASN A 354 -6.11 34.50 -15.59
C ASN A 354 -5.59 34.17 -14.18
N VAL A 355 -4.73 33.16 -14.03
CA VAL A 355 -4.07 32.83 -12.75
C VAL A 355 -3.21 34.00 -12.26
N ALA A 356 -2.48 34.67 -13.14
CA ALA A 356 -1.68 35.84 -12.77
C ALA A 356 -2.59 37.00 -12.33
N GLU A 357 -3.61 37.33 -13.11
CA GLU A 357 -4.53 38.44 -12.83
C GLU A 357 -5.34 38.21 -11.54
N MET A 358 -6.03 37.08 -11.43
CA MET A 358 -6.84 36.72 -10.26
C MET A 358 -5.95 36.50 -9.03
N GLY A 359 -4.71 36.06 -9.22
CA GLY A 359 -3.70 35.97 -8.18
C GLY A 359 -3.34 37.31 -7.56
N HIS A 360 -3.19 38.35 -8.39
CA HIS A 360 -2.98 39.72 -7.90
C HIS A 360 -4.17 40.22 -7.08
N LEU A 361 -5.39 39.99 -7.56
CA LEU A 361 -6.62 40.35 -6.83
C LEU A 361 -6.71 39.62 -5.48
N LEU A 362 -6.49 38.31 -5.47
CA LEU A 362 -6.52 37.49 -4.26
C LEU A 362 -5.47 37.96 -3.24
N SER A 363 -4.26 38.26 -3.70
CA SER A 363 -3.18 38.80 -2.85
C SER A 363 -3.57 40.10 -2.17
N GLN A 364 -4.03 41.08 -2.96
CA GLN A 364 -4.40 42.40 -2.47
C GLN A 364 -5.58 42.29 -1.50
N GLY A 365 -6.61 41.52 -1.87
CA GLY A 365 -7.79 41.31 -1.05
C GLY A 365 -7.46 40.67 0.29
N LEU A 366 -6.69 39.57 0.34
CA LEU A 366 -6.30 38.93 1.60
C LEU A 366 -5.49 39.88 2.49
N LYS A 367 -4.51 40.58 1.93
CA LYS A 367 -3.67 41.53 2.68
C LYS A 367 -4.51 42.67 3.26
N GLN A 368 -5.43 43.23 2.49
CA GLN A 368 -6.33 44.29 2.97
C GLN A 368 -7.30 43.77 4.03
N ARG A 369 -7.91 42.59 3.81
CA ARG A 369 -9.00 42.06 4.63
C ARG A 369 -8.56 41.52 5.98
N ILE A 370 -7.40 40.86 6.05
CA ILE A 370 -6.91 40.17 7.25
C ILE A 370 -5.46 40.49 7.61
N GLY A 371 -4.74 41.26 6.79
CA GLY A 371 -3.34 41.63 7.09
C GLY A 371 -3.19 42.46 8.37
N GLY A 372 -4.24 43.14 8.84
CA GLY A 372 -4.26 43.86 10.13
C GLY A 372 -4.57 42.98 11.35
N HIS A 373 -4.97 41.72 11.17
CA HIS A 373 -5.41 40.86 12.27
C HIS A 373 -4.23 40.52 13.22
N PRO A 374 -4.42 40.55 14.56
CA PRO A 374 -3.34 40.36 15.55
C PRO A 374 -2.73 38.96 15.54
N ASN A 375 -3.43 37.97 14.99
CA ASN A 375 -2.98 36.58 14.87
C ASN A 375 -2.61 36.15 13.45
N VAL A 376 -2.62 37.06 12.47
CA VAL A 376 -2.18 36.77 11.09
C VAL A 376 -0.78 37.33 10.90
N ALA A 377 0.21 36.46 10.75
CA ALA A 377 1.63 36.80 10.73
C ALA A 377 2.10 37.18 9.32
N ASN A 378 1.78 36.34 8.34
CA ASN A 378 2.32 36.47 6.98
C ASN A 378 1.32 35.94 5.94
N ILE A 379 1.11 36.70 4.88
CA ILE A 379 0.27 36.38 3.72
C ILE A 379 1.15 36.45 2.48
N ARG A 380 1.39 35.30 1.85
CA ARG A 380 2.43 35.12 0.82
C ARG A 380 2.03 34.10 -0.23
N GLY A 381 2.63 34.20 -1.41
CA GLY A 381 2.32 33.33 -2.54
C GLY A 381 2.62 34.00 -3.88
N ARG A 382 2.31 33.28 -4.96
CA ARG A 382 2.31 33.78 -6.35
C ARG A 382 1.16 33.12 -7.12
N GLY A 383 0.68 33.77 -8.18
CA GLY A 383 -0.48 33.29 -8.95
C GLY A 383 -1.69 32.99 -8.05
N LEU A 384 -2.32 31.83 -8.22
CA LEU A 384 -3.40 31.33 -7.37
C LEU A 384 -2.88 30.29 -6.37
N PHE A 385 -1.77 30.59 -5.71
CA PHE A 385 -1.16 29.73 -4.69
C PHE A 385 -0.71 30.55 -3.48
N TRP A 386 -1.64 30.77 -2.54
CA TRP A 386 -1.46 31.68 -1.41
C TRP A 386 -1.59 30.99 -0.06
N GLY A 387 -0.68 31.30 0.84
CA GLY A 387 -0.69 30.86 2.22
C GLY A 387 -0.97 32.01 3.19
N VAL A 388 -1.72 31.71 4.25
CA VAL A 388 -1.96 32.60 5.40
C VAL A 388 -1.44 31.89 6.64
N GLU A 389 -0.40 32.43 7.26
CA GLU A 389 0.22 31.87 8.47
C GLU A 389 -0.25 32.58 9.74
N PHE A 390 -0.55 31.78 10.77
CA PHE A 390 -1.13 32.24 12.03
C PHE A 390 -0.12 32.15 13.18
N VAL A 391 -0.20 33.13 14.09
CA VAL A 391 0.69 33.29 15.24
C VAL A 391 -0.09 33.70 16.47
N SER A 392 0.37 33.28 17.65
CA SER A 392 -0.22 33.67 18.93
C SER A 392 0.10 35.13 19.28
N ASP A 393 1.26 35.63 18.86
CA ASP A 393 1.66 37.03 18.90
C ASP A 393 2.37 37.45 17.61
N LYS A 394 1.82 38.48 16.94
CA LYS A 394 2.35 39.01 15.69
C LYS A 394 3.64 39.79 15.84
N LYS A 395 3.86 40.48 16.96
CA LYS A 395 5.09 41.29 17.16
C LYS A 395 6.33 40.41 17.26
N SER A 396 6.26 39.38 18.10
CA SER A 396 7.32 38.37 18.24
C SER A 396 7.28 37.29 17.14
N SER A 397 6.22 37.25 16.33
CA SER A 397 5.92 36.16 15.39
C SER A 397 5.86 34.78 16.07
N THR A 398 5.49 34.72 17.36
CA THR A 398 5.46 33.46 18.11
C THR A 398 4.37 32.52 17.56
N PRO A 399 4.68 31.28 17.15
CA PRO A 399 3.67 30.35 16.66
C PRO A 399 2.63 30.00 17.75
N PHE A 400 1.48 29.47 17.35
CA PHE A 400 0.59 28.84 18.32
C PHE A 400 1.20 27.53 18.86
N PRO A 401 0.87 27.12 20.09
CA PRO A 401 1.12 25.76 20.55
C PRO A 401 0.45 24.74 19.64
N GLU A 402 1.06 23.57 19.48
CA GLU A 402 0.62 22.54 18.52
C GLU A 402 -0.79 22.03 18.82
N GLU A 403 -1.12 21.92 20.12
CA GLU A 403 -2.37 21.36 20.64
C GLU A 403 -3.60 22.20 20.28
N VAL A 404 -3.40 23.45 19.85
CA VAL A 404 -4.48 24.35 19.43
C VAL A 404 -4.98 23.99 18.02
N HIS A 405 -4.13 23.38 17.18
CA HIS A 405 -4.46 22.95 15.82
C HIS A 405 -5.23 24.02 15.01
N VAL A 406 -4.71 25.26 14.99
CA VAL A 406 -5.42 26.42 14.43
C VAL A 406 -5.77 26.22 12.95
N ALA A 407 -4.84 25.74 12.14
CA ALA A 407 -5.09 25.53 10.71
C ALA A 407 -6.22 24.52 10.47
N MET A 408 -6.20 23.41 11.22
CA MET A 408 -7.24 22.38 11.12
C MET A 408 -8.59 22.90 11.61
N SER A 409 -8.61 23.68 12.69
CA SER A 409 -9.82 24.31 13.23
C SER A 409 -10.46 25.27 12.23
N ILE A 410 -9.66 26.08 11.53
CA ILE A 410 -10.15 26.97 10.47
C ILE A 410 -10.72 26.16 9.29
N SER A 411 -10.04 25.08 8.88
CA SER A 411 -10.51 24.21 7.80
C SER A 411 -11.85 23.54 8.16
N LYS A 412 -11.98 22.96 9.37
CA LYS A 412 -13.24 22.40 9.88
C LYS A 412 -14.35 23.45 9.96
N LEU A 413 -14.05 24.65 10.45
CA LEU A 413 -15.02 25.76 10.50
C LEU A 413 -15.45 26.21 9.10
N GLY A 414 -14.56 26.18 8.11
CA GLY A 414 -14.87 26.48 6.71
C GLY A 414 -15.99 25.61 6.13
N LEU A 415 -16.06 24.35 6.56
CA LEU A 415 -17.06 23.38 6.13
C LEU A 415 -18.43 23.56 6.80
N ASP A 416 -18.55 24.44 7.80
CA ASP A 416 -19.84 24.81 8.39
C ASP A 416 -20.75 25.45 7.33
N PRO A 417 -22.07 25.14 7.30
CA PRO A 417 -23.01 25.70 6.34
C PRO A 417 -23.00 27.24 6.21
N LYS A 418 -22.57 27.96 7.24
CA LYS A 418 -22.43 29.43 7.24
C LYS A 418 -21.32 29.94 6.32
N TYR A 419 -20.29 29.13 6.10
CA TYR A 419 -19.11 29.49 5.30
C TYR A 419 -19.05 28.70 4.00
N SER A 420 -19.33 27.39 4.05
CA SER A 420 -19.35 26.47 2.91
C SER A 420 -18.15 26.62 1.98
N ILE A 421 -16.94 26.70 2.56
CA ILE A 421 -15.68 26.84 1.86
C ILE A 421 -14.66 25.81 2.37
N ASN A 422 -13.98 25.15 1.44
CA ASN A 422 -12.87 24.27 1.76
C ASN A 422 -11.53 25.00 1.57
N VAL A 423 -10.69 25.00 2.60
CA VAL A 423 -9.31 25.53 2.59
C VAL A 423 -8.35 24.44 3.08
N TYR A 424 -7.12 24.43 2.57
CA TYR A 424 -6.17 23.37 2.88
C TYR A 424 -5.34 23.70 4.14
N PRO A 425 -5.43 22.91 5.23
CA PRO A 425 -4.66 23.15 6.44
C PRO A 425 -3.22 22.61 6.31
N GLY A 426 -2.26 23.33 6.86
CA GLY A 426 -0.85 22.93 6.94
C GLY A 426 -0.18 23.41 8.22
N ALA A 427 0.95 22.78 8.56
CA ALA A 427 1.76 23.10 9.72
C ALA A 427 3.25 22.87 9.43
N GLY A 428 4.12 23.47 10.24
CA GLY A 428 5.58 23.32 10.14
C GLY A 428 6.33 24.52 9.57
N SER A 429 5.64 25.62 9.20
CA SER A 429 6.26 26.80 8.59
C SER A 429 7.35 27.46 9.45
N ALA A 430 7.25 27.36 10.77
CA ALA A 430 8.18 28.02 11.69
C ALA A 430 9.43 27.17 11.95
N ASN A 431 9.28 25.85 12.16
CA ASN A 431 10.41 24.99 12.55
C ASN A 431 10.30 23.53 12.06
N GLY A 432 9.36 23.19 11.18
CA GLY A 432 9.11 21.83 10.70
C GLY A 432 8.08 21.03 11.52
N ARG A 433 7.60 21.62 12.62
CA ARG A 433 6.49 21.11 13.46
C ARG A 433 5.43 22.18 13.70
N LEU A 434 5.83 23.32 14.26
CA LEU A 434 4.98 24.48 14.54
C LEU A 434 4.88 25.43 13.34
N GLY A 435 3.84 26.26 13.32
CA GLY A 435 3.58 27.25 12.28
C GLY A 435 2.36 26.89 11.43
N ASP A 436 1.19 26.96 12.05
CA ASP A 436 -0.11 26.76 11.41
C ASP A 436 -0.33 27.75 10.27
N HIS A 437 -0.80 27.21 9.14
CA HIS A 437 -1.17 28.00 7.99
C HIS A 437 -2.31 27.33 7.22
N ILE A 438 -3.06 28.14 6.48
CA ILE A 438 -3.98 27.64 5.45
C ILE A 438 -3.46 27.99 4.07
N ILE A 439 -3.78 27.15 3.09
CA ILE A 439 -3.49 27.36 1.68
C ILE A 439 -4.81 27.58 0.93
N ILE A 440 -4.80 28.62 0.08
CA ILE A 440 -5.86 29.02 -0.83
C ILE A 440 -5.32 28.89 -2.26
N SER A 441 -5.91 27.97 -3.00
CA SER A 441 -5.52 27.60 -4.36
C SER A 441 -6.72 27.20 -5.23
N PRO A 442 -7.63 28.14 -5.54
CA PRO A 442 -8.82 27.88 -6.36
C PRO A 442 -8.44 27.47 -7.78
N ALA A 443 -9.41 26.96 -8.56
CA ALA A 443 -9.21 26.61 -9.97
C ALA A 443 -8.79 27.83 -10.82
N PHE A 444 -8.17 27.58 -11.97
CA PHE A 444 -7.63 28.61 -12.87
C PHE A 444 -8.71 29.36 -13.65
N ASN A 445 -9.91 28.79 -13.77
CA ASN A 445 -11.08 29.45 -14.37
C ASN A 445 -11.90 30.26 -13.33
N ILE A 446 -11.31 30.58 -12.17
CA ILE A 446 -11.93 31.42 -11.15
C ILE A 446 -12.23 32.81 -11.71
N ARG A 447 -13.38 33.39 -11.34
CA ARG A 447 -13.75 34.74 -11.73
C ARG A 447 -13.46 35.72 -10.60
N LYS A 448 -13.35 37.01 -10.95
CA LYS A 448 -13.18 38.12 -10.01
C LYS A 448 -14.13 38.06 -8.80
N GLN A 449 -15.43 37.88 -9.05
CA GLN A 449 -16.44 37.81 -7.99
C GLN A 449 -16.22 36.63 -7.02
N ASP A 450 -15.71 35.51 -7.53
CA ASP A 450 -15.46 34.32 -6.71
C ASP A 450 -14.23 34.57 -5.82
N VAL A 451 -13.20 35.26 -6.35
CA VAL A 451 -12.02 35.70 -5.57
C VAL A 451 -12.41 36.66 -4.45
N GLU A 452 -13.23 37.67 -4.74
CA GLU A 452 -13.73 38.62 -3.75
C GLU A 452 -14.51 37.91 -2.64
N TRP A 453 -15.34 36.92 -3.00
CA TRP A 453 -16.08 36.11 -2.05
C TRP A 453 -15.18 35.21 -1.18
N ILE A 454 -14.13 34.61 -1.77
CA ILE A 454 -13.12 33.83 -1.02
C ILE A 454 -12.44 34.73 0.01
N VAL A 455 -11.99 35.92 -0.39
CA VAL A 455 -11.33 36.89 0.49
C VAL A 455 -12.22 37.26 1.67
N GLU A 456 -13.49 37.61 1.42
CA GLU A 456 -14.41 37.97 2.50
C GLU A 456 -14.69 36.79 3.42
N THR A 457 -14.92 35.59 2.87
CA THR A 457 -15.24 34.40 3.65
C THR A 457 -14.07 33.94 4.50
N VAL A 458 -12.84 33.92 3.95
CA VAL A 458 -11.62 33.67 4.72
C VAL A 458 -11.43 34.74 5.80
N GLY A 459 -11.76 35.99 5.49
CA GLY A 459 -11.84 37.08 6.46
C GLY A 459 -12.72 36.73 7.65
N ARG A 460 -13.97 36.35 7.41
CA ARG A 460 -14.91 35.96 8.48
C ARG A 460 -14.45 34.72 9.26
N LEU A 461 -13.84 33.74 8.58
CA LEU A 461 -13.29 32.55 9.23
C LEU A 461 -12.18 32.91 10.21
N ALA A 462 -11.21 33.72 9.79
CA ALA A 462 -10.11 34.15 10.64
C ALA A 462 -10.62 34.89 11.89
N HIS A 463 -11.59 35.80 11.73
CA HIS A 463 -12.15 36.54 12.88
C HIS A 463 -12.95 35.65 13.84
N THR A 464 -13.56 34.57 13.35
CA THR A 464 -14.36 33.66 14.17
C THR A 464 -13.49 32.65 14.91
N ALA A 465 -12.49 32.10 14.22
CA ALA A 465 -11.62 31.07 14.78
C ALA A 465 -10.54 31.63 15.72
N LEU A 466 -10.17 32.90 15.57
CA LEU A 466 -9.05 33.51 16.30
C LEU A 466 -9.57 34.47 17.39
N PRO A 467 -8.94 34.51 18.57
CA PRO A 467 -9.41 35.34 19.68
C PRO A 467 -9.23 36.83 19.40
N ASP A 468 -10.33 37.58 19.39
CA ASP A 468 -10.32 39.04 19.18
C ASP A 468 -9.82 39.73 20.46
N ARG A 469 -8.51 40.04 20.53
CA ARG A 469 -7.94 40.88 21.60
C ARG A 469 -8.10 42.35 21.23
N ARG A 470 -9.32 42.89 21.30
CA ARG A 470 -9.54 44.36 21.37
C ARG A 470 -9.95 44.76 22.79
N PRO A 471 -9.42 45.87 23.34
CA PRO A 471 -9.86 46.40 24.61
C PRO A 471 -11.30 46.92 24.46
N THR A 472 -12.20 46.43 25.29
CA THR A 472 -13.62 46.81 25.33
C THR A 472 -13.77 48.29 25.73
N ARG A 473 -14.32 49.11 24.82
CA ARG A 473 -15.04 50.35 25.18
C ARG A 473 -16.50 50.22 24.74
N HIS A 474 -17.38 50.60 25.65
CA HIS A 474 -18.84 50.48 25.61
C HIS A 474 -19.53 51.25 24.46
N SER A 475 -20.72 50.76 24.09
CA SER A 475 -21.99 51.51 23.86
C SER A 475 -22.31 52.14 22.48
N MET A 476 -23.33 51.53 21.83
CA MET A 476 -24.58 52.06 21.24
C MET A 476 -24.65 52.89 19.92
N ALA A 477 -25.78 52.63 19.20
CA ALA A 477 -26.49 53.37 18.13
C ALA A 477 -26.06 53.10 16.66
N VAL A 478 -26.85 52.42 15.80
CA VAL A 478 -28.12 52.73 15.07
C VAL A 478 -27.90 53.41 13.70
N GLY A 479 -28.46 52.82 12.61
CA GLY A 479 -29.12 53.57 11.52
C GLY A 479 -28.63 53.52 10.06
N LEU A 480 -29.31 52.70 9.22
CA LEU A 480 -29.98 53.00 7.92
C LEU A 480 -29.25 53.50 6.63
N ALA A 481 -29.46 52.70 5.55
CA ALA A 481 -30.07 53.00 4.23
C ALA A 481 -29.32 53.61 3.00
N ASN A 482 -29.37 52.82 1.90
CA ASN A 482 -29.67 53.07 0.46
C ASN A 482 -29.10 54.25 -0.37
N GLY A 483 -28.60 53.92 -1.58
CA GLY A 483 -28.57 54.80 -2.77
C GLY A 483 -27.69 54.32 -3.95
N ARG A 484 -28.30 54.07 -5.13
CA ARG A 484 -27.74 54.02 -6.51
C ARG A 484 -28.36 55.21 -7.30
N PRO A 485 -28.04 55.54 -8.60
CA PRO A 485 -26.97 55.16 -9.56
C PRO A 485 -26.38 56.38 -10.35
N ALA A 486 -25.52 56.15 -11.36
CA ALA A 486 -25.37 56.87 -12.66
C ALA A 486 -23.91 57.07 -13.12
N ALA A 487 -23.36 56.17 -13.94
CA ALA A 487 -22.12 56.38 -14.72
C ALA A 487 -21.91 55.31 -15.83
N ASP A 488 -22.99 54.77 -16.41
CA ASP A 488 -22.95 53.53 -17.23
C ASP A 488 -23.18 53.77 -18.75
N GLU A 489 -23.20 55.03 -19.21
CA GLU A 489 -23.45 55.37 -20.63
C GLU A 489 -22.20 55.86 -21.39
N GLU A 490 -21.13 56.26 -20.69
CA GLU A 490 -19.95 56.88 -21.33
C GLU A 490 -18.92 55.84 -21.79
N ALA A 491 -18.86 54.66 -21.14
CA ALA A 491 -17.89 53.60 -21.44
C ALA A 491 -18.18 52.80 -22.72
N ARG A 492 -19.39 52.91 -23.28
CA ARG A 492 -19.79 52.17 -24.50
C ARG A 492 -19.32 52.83 -25.80
N ALA A 493 -19.02 54.14 -25.80
CA ALA A 493 -18.66 54.88 -27.00
C ALA A 493 -17.17 54.77 -27.40
N GLU A 494 -16.27 54.44 -26.46
CA GLU A 494 -14.83 54.31 -26.75
C GLU A 494 -14.44 52.96 -27.38
N VAL A 495 -15.29 51.94 -27.22
CA VAL A 495 -15.04 50.57 -27.69
C VAL A 495 -15.15 50.44 -29.22
N ASP A 496 -16.01 51.22 -29.87
CA ASP A 496 -16.23 51.13 -31.32
C ASP A 496 -15.10 51.77 -32.16
N VAL A 497 -14.37 52.73 -31.59
CA VAL A 497 -13.26 53.41 -32.28
C VAL A 497 -11.99 52.56 -32.30
N LEU A 498 -11.83 51.65 -31.34
CA LEU A 498 -10.69 50.72 -31.24
C LEU A 498 -10.79 49.55 -32.25
N ASN A 499 -12.00 49.07 -32.54
CA ASN A 499 -12.22 47.96 -33.48
C ASN A 499 -11.85 48.31 -34.94
N SER A 500 -11.97 49.59 -35.34
CA SER A 500 -11.62 50.04 -36.70
C SER A 500 -10.12 50.02 -37.01
N ARG A 501 -9.25 50.10 -35.99
CA ARG A 501 -7.79 50.08 -36.18
C ARG A 501 -7.22 48.66 -36.29
N LEU A 502 -7.92 47.66 -35.77
CA LEU A 502 -7.47 46.25 -35.78
C LEU A 502 -7.54 45.63 -37.19
N GLU A 503 -8.50 46.04 -38.01
CA GLU A 503 -8.74 45.49 -39.35
C GLU A 503 -7.65 45.86 -40.38
N LYS A 504 -7.02 47.03 -40.22
CA LYS A 504 -5.94 47.51 -41.11
C LYS A 504 -4.62 46.75 -40.92
N THR A 505 -4.37 46.21 -39.72
CA THR A 505 -3.15 45.47 -39.39
C THR A 505 -3.18 44.06 -39.99
N THR A 506 -4.36 43.43 -40.04
CA THR A 506 -4.56 42.07 -40.57
C THR A 506 -4.33 41.97 -42.09
N GLN A 507 -4.52 43.06 -42.86
CA GLN A 507 -4.25 43.07 -44.30
C GLN A 507 -2.77 43.17 -44.67
N LEU A 508 -1.93 43.73 -43.78
CA LEU A 508 -0.48 43.87 -44.03
C LEU A 508 0.24 42.52 -43.89
N THR A 509 -0.18 41.70 -42.93
CA THR A 509 0.39 40.37 -42.64
C THR A 509 0.19 39.38 -43.80
N LYS A 510 -0.94 39.45 -44.52
CA LYS A 510 -1.21 38.60 -45.70
C LYS A 510 -0.31 38.90 -46.90
N LYS A 511 0.22 40.12 -47.05
CA LYS A 511 1.10 40.49 -48.18
C LYS A 511 2.54 40.02 -47.99
N ILE A 512 3.01 39.93 -46.75
CA ILE A 512 4.38 39.49 -46.43
C ILE A 512 4.54 37.97 -46.64
N GLN A 513 3.51 37.19 -46.29
CA GLN A 513 3.50 35.73 -46.43
C GLN A 513 3.54 35.26 -47.91
N ALA A 514 3.03 36.09 -48.84
CA ALA A 514 3.04 35.81 -50.28
C ALA A 514 4.39 36.11 -50.98
N CYS A 515 5.29 36.88 -50.35
CA CYS A 515 6.61 37.19 -50.92
C CYS A 515 7.68 36.15 -50.58
N LEU A 516 7.57 35.47 -49.44
CA LEU A 516 8.52 34.43 -49.01
C LEU A 516 8.42 33.14 -49.86
N GLY A 517 7.22 32.75 -50.30
CA GLY A 517 7.03 31.56 -51.13
C GLY A 517 7.62 31.64 -52.55
N ARG A 518 7.93 32.84 -53.05
CA ARG A 518 8.55 33.03 -54.37
C ARG A 518 10.07 32.91 -54.38
N LEU A 519 10.73 33.00 -53.23
CA LEU A 519 12.19 32.95 -53.12
C LEU A 519 12.72 31.50 -53.05
N GLU A 520 11.92 30.59 -52.51
CA GLU A 520 12.26 29.17 -52.33
C GLU A 520 12.21 28.37 -53.64
N ALA A 521 11.40 28.82 -54.61
CA ALA A 521 11.26 28.19 -55.92
C ALA A 521 12.42 28.51 -56.90
N THR A 522 13.15 29.61 -56.70
CA THR A 522 14.21 30.06 -57.62
C THR A 522 15.58 29.46 -57.30
N GLY A 523 15.82 29.00 -56.06
CA GLY A 523 17.09 28.41 -55.63
C GLY A 523 17.36 26.99 -56.16
N LYS A 524 16.34 26.31 -56.70
CA LYS A 524 16.44 24.93 -57.18
C LYS A 524 16.89 24.80 -58.64
N SER A 525 16.92 25.91 -59.41
CA SER A 525 17.18 25.89 -60.86
C SER A 525 18.58 26.37 -61.28
N VAL A 526 19.43 26.81 -60.34
CA VAL A 526 20.74 27.43 -60.66
C VAL A 526 21.94 26.51 -60.39
N ARG A 527 21.72 25.34 -59.76
CA ARG A 527 22.80 24.38 -59.48
C ARG A 527 23.15 23.43 -60.62
N ASP A 528 22.29 23.31 -61.62
CA ASP A 528 22.39 22.22 -62.61
C ASP A 528 23.00 22.62 -63.97
N VAL A 529 23.44 23.87 -64.19
CA VAL A 529 23.81 24.29 -65.57
C VAL A 529 25.02 25.23 -65.70
N ALA A 530 26.12 25.02 -64.97
CA ALA A 530 27.45 25.57 -65.36
C ALA A 530 28.57 24.89 -64.56
N GLY A 531 29.68 24.38 -65.09
CA GLY A 531 30.25 24.46 -66.43
C GLY A 531 31.59 23.69 -66.42
N PRO A 532 31.68 22.49 -67.03
CA PRO A 532 32.92 21.72 -67.05
C PRO A 532 33.96 22.37 -67.97
N LEU A 533 35.19 22.62 -67.46
CA LEU A 533 36.44 22.73 -68.24
C LEU A 533 37.66 22.79 -67.31
N ASN A 534 38.33 21.63 -67.11
CA ASN A 534 39.79 21.45 -67.05
C ASN A 534 40.13 20.01 -66.62
N GLY A 535 40.35 19.16 -67.61
CA GLY A 535 40.31 17.69 -67.50
C GLY A 535 41.64 16.94 -67.55
N GLU A 536 42.80 17.58 -67.44
CA GLU A 536 44.09 16.88 -67.63
C GLU A 536 44.93 16.75 -66.34
N THR A 537 44.79 17.63 -65.34
CA THR A 537 45.56 17.50 -64.08
C THR A 537 44.91 16.54 -63.07
N ARG A 538 43.60 16.31 -63.19
CA ARG A 538 42.84 15.41 -62.30
C ARG A 538 43.03 13.92 -62.62
N LYS A 539 43.44 13.58 -63.86
CA LYS A 539 43.65 12.19 -64.30
C LYS A 539 44.85 11.52 -63.63
N LEU A 540 45.94 12.26 -63.39
CA LEU A 540 47.14 11.71 -62.73
C LEU A 540 46.96 11.48 -61.23
N GLN A 541 46.23 12.37 -60.55
CA GLN A 541 45.95 12.24 -59.11
C GLN A 541 44.95 11.11 -58.80
N ILE A 542 44.02 10.84 -59.73
CA ILE A 542 43.09 9.70 -59.64
C ILE A 542 43.83 8.38 -59.94
N LEU A 543 44.79 8.37 -60.86
CA LEU A 543 45.55 7.15 -61.20
C LEU A 543 46.43 6.67 -60.03
N GLY A 544 47.10 7.59 -59.31
CA GLY A 544 47.91 7.24 -58.13
C GLY A 544 47.08 6.64 -57.00
N ASN A 545 45.97 7.28 -56.64
CA ASN A 545 45.06 6.77 -55.59
C ASN A 545 44.41 5.43 -55.97
N ASN A 546 44.20 5.18 -57.27
CA ASN A 546 43.67 3.91 -57.77
C ASN A 546 44.71 2.79 -57.71
N ILE A 547 46.01 3.08 -57.93
CA ILE A 547 47.07 2.06 -57.83
C ILE A 547 47.25 1.63 -56.38
N ASP A 548 47.29 2.55 -55.42
CA ASP A 548 47.37 2.21 -53.99
C ASP A 548 46.13 1.43 -53.50
N SER A 549 44.95 1.79 -54.03
CA SER A 549 43.70 1.06 -53.74
C SER A 549 43.70 -0.35 -54.34
N VAL A 550 44.30 -0.55 -55.51
CA VAL A 550 44.45 -1.86 -56.17
C VAL A 550 45.49 -2.72 -55.46
N ILE A 551 46.62 -2.16 -55.02
CA ILE A 551 47.63 -2.88 -54.21
C ILE A 551 47.02 -3.35 -52.88
N ALA A 552 46.28 -2.48 -52.19
CA ALA A 552 45.55 -2.84 -50.97
C ALA A 552 44.45 -3.91 -51.22
N ALA A 553 43.82 -3.90 -52.41
CA ALA A 553 42.85 -4.93 -52.80
C ALA A 553 43.53 -6.27 -53.14
N ILE A 554 44.74 -6.27 -53.70
CA ILE A 554 45.53 -7.48 -54.00
C ILE A 554 46.05 -8.12 -52.71
N GLU A 555 46.54 -7.35 -51.75
CA GLU A 555 46.96 -7.89 -50.43
C GLU A 555 45.78 -8.48 -49.64
N ARG A 556 44.58 -7.85 -49.72
CA ARG A 556 43.33 -8.39 -49.13
C ARG A 556 42.89 -9.72 -49.73
N LEU A 557 43.27 -10.03 -50.97
CA LEU A 557 42.92 -11.29 -51.64
C LEU A 557 43.96 -12.40 -51.42
N ARG A 558 45.23 -12.08 -51.17
CA ARG A 558 46.33 -13.04 -51.08
C ARG A 558 46.54 -13.64 -49.69
N GLN A 559 46.51 -12.84 -48.62
CA GLN A 559 46.75 -13.32 -47.24
C GLN A 559 45.77 -14.42 -46.75
N PRO A 560 44.46 -14.37 -47.03
CA PRO A 560 43.52 -15.36 -46.49
C PRO A 560 43.71 -16.77 -47.07
N ALA A 561 44.22 -16.89 -48.31
CA ALA A 561 44.45 -18.17 -48.97
C ALA A 561 45.66 -18.93 -48.39
N ASP A 562 46.74 -18.23 -48.03
CA ASP A 562 47.93 -18.83 -47.40
C ASP A 562 47.66 -19.25 -45.94
N SER A 563 46.87 -18.47 -45.20
CA SER A 563 46.49 -18.79 -43.81
C SER A 563 45.59 -20.02 -43.66
N LYS A 564 44.90 -20.45 -44.72
CA LYS A 564 43.94 -21.57 -44.66
C LYS A 564 44.60 -22.90 -44.30
N ASN A 565 45.76 -23.20 -44.91
CA ASN A 565 46.39 -24.52 -44.78
C ASN A 565 46.94 -24.77 -43.37
N ASP A 566 47.50 -23.73 -42.74
CA ASP A 566 48.07 -23.81 -41.39
C ASP A 566 46.96 -23.96 -40.32
N GLU A 567 45.87 -23.21 -40.47
CA GLU A 567 44.74 -23.30 -39.55
C GLU A 567 43.92 -24.59 -39.72
N GLU A 568 43.80 -25.11 -40.96
CA GLU A 568 43.12 -26.38 -41.22
C GLU A 568 43.74 -27.56 -40.46
N GLN A 569 45.07 -27.59 -40.30
CA GLN A 569 45.76 -28.62 -39.50
C GLN A 569 45.37 -28.54 -38.03
N ILE A 570 45.29 -27.33 -37.46
CA ILE A 570 44.90 -27.10 -36.06
C ILE A 570 43.45 -27.54 -35.82
N ILE A 571 42.54 -27.22 -36.75
CA ILE A 571 41.13 -27.64 -36.65
C ILE A 571 40.99 -29.16 -36.77
N ARG A 572 41.78 -29.83 -37.61
CA ARG A 572 41.75 -31.29 -37.74
C ARG A 572 42.27 -32.01 -36.48
N MET A 573 43.20 -31.42 -35.74
CA MET A 573 43.72 -31.99 -34.48
C MET A 573 42.71 -31.96 -33.34
N GLY A 574 41.77 -31.01 -33.35
CA GLY A 574 40.77 -30.81 -32.31
C GLY A 574 41.29 -30.07 -31.06
N PRO A 575 40.38 -29.56 -30.21
CA PRO A 575 40.72 -28.65 -29.11
C PRO A 575 41.59 -29.30 -28.01
N ASP A 576 41.46 -30.60 -27.80
CA ASP A 576 42.21 -31.32 -26.76
C ASP A 576 43.69 -31.51 -27.11
N LYS A 577 44.02 -31.78 -28.39
CA LYS A 577 45.39 -32.03 -28.86
C LYS A 577 46.11 -30.76 -29.30
N ALA A 578 45.38 -29.79 -29.86
CA ALA A 578 45.94 -28.50 -30.27
C ALA A 578 46.17 -27.53 -29.11
N GLY A 579 45.51 -27.77 -27.97
CA GLY A 579 45.44 -26.85 -26.84
C GLY A 579 44.35 -25.79 -27.04
N LEU A 580 43.49 -25.63 -26.03
CA LEU A 580 42.27 -24.81 -26.13
C LEU A 580 42.55 -23.38 -26.63
N SER A 581 43.53 -22.68 -26.07
CA SER A 581 43.87 -21.31 -26.48
C SER A 581 44.33 -21.21 -27.94
N ASN A 582 45.13 -22.15 -28.40
CA ASN A 582 45.62 -22.19 -29.79
C ASN A 582 44.47 -22.52 -30.75
N TYR A 583 43.60 -23.45 -30.35
CA TYR A 583 42.43 -23.85 -31.12
C TYR A 583 41.41 -22.71 -31.27
N LEU A 584 41.10 -21.98 -30.19
CA LEU A 584 40.22 -20.80 -30.23
C LEU A 584 40.83 -19.69 -31.10
N GLY A 585 42.15 -19.48 -31.01
CA GLY A 585 42.88 -18.54 -31.86
C GLY A 585 42.78 -18.88 -33.35
N SER A 586 42.83 -20.17 -33.69
CA SER A 586 42.69 -20.68 -35.05
C SER A 586 41.31 -20.40 -35.63
N ILE A 587 40.25 -20.74 -34.89
CA ILE A 587 38.87 -20.45 -35.33
C ILE A 587 38.63 -18.94 -35.48
N LYS A 588 39.20 -18.09 -34.59
CA LYS A 588 39.09 -16.63 -34.71
C LYS A 588 39.72 -16.10 -36.00
N ARG A 589 40.89 -16.61 -36.37
CA ARG A 589 41.57 -16.23 -37.62
C ARG A 589 40.79 -16.71 -38.85
N LEU A 590 40.24 -17.93 -38.82
CA LEU A 590 39.36 -18.44 -39.88
C LEU A 590 38.07 -17.61 -40.05
N ASN A 591 37.44 -17.20 -38.96
CA ASN A 591 36.25 -16.33 -39.02
C ASN A 591 36.55 -14.94 -39.58
N LYS A 592 37.71 -14.36 -39.23
CA LYS A 592 38.17 -13.10 -39.82
C LYS A 592 38.40 -13.24 -41.32
N ALA A 593 39.15 -14.26 -41.74
CA ALA A 593 39.41 -14.57 -43.14
C ALA A 593 38.11 -14.78 -43.93
N LEU A 594 37.12 -15.48 -43.34
CA LEU A 594 35.82 -15.70 -43.94
C LEU A 594 35.03 -14.39 -44.13
N ASN A 595 35.04 -13.50 -43.14
CA ASN A 595 34.36 -12.20 -43.23
C ASN A 595 35.02 -11.29 -44.26
N ASP A 596 36.34 -11.24 -44.29
CA ASP A 596 37.12 -10.47 -45.27
C ASP A 596 36.83 -10.97 -46.69
N MET A 597 36.74 -12.29 -46.89
CA MET A 597 36.38 -12.88 -48.19
C MET A 597 34.91 -12.63 -48.57
N LYS A 598 33.96 -12.70 -47.64
CA LYS A 598 32.55 -12.36 -47.92
C LYS A 598 32.39 -10.90 -48.34
N ALA A 599 33.14 -9.99 -47.73
CA ALA A 599 33.12 -8.58 -48.08
C ALA A 599 33.66 -8.30 -49.49
N SER A 600 34.50 -9.18 -50.05
CA SER A 600 35.07 -9.01 -51.39
C SER A 600 34.05 -9.16 -52.53
N ASN A 601 32.92 -9.85 -52.32
CA ASN A 601 31.81 -10.03 -53.27
C ASN A 601 32.20 -10.56 -54.68
N LEU A 602 33.37 -11.19 -54.82
CA LEU A 602 33.87 -11.72 -56.09
C LEU A 602 33.34 -13.13 -56.36
N ARG A 603 32.93 -13.40 -57.61
CA ARG A 603 32.46 -14.73 -58.01
C ARG A 603 33.56 -15.79 -57.95
N SER A 604 34.82 -15.39 -58.14
CA SER A 604 36.00 -16.26 -58.08
C SER A 604 36.37 -16.73 -56.66
N THR A 605 35.87 -16.07 -55.60
CA THR A 605 36.17 -16.43 -54.20
C THR A 605 35.08 -17.30 -53.55
N GLN A 606 33.97 -17.58 -54.26
CA GLN A 606 32.84 -18.34 -53.73
C GLN A 606 33.21 -19.75 -53.25
N GLN A 607 34.12 -20.44 -53.95
CA GLN A 607 34.58 -21.77 -53.56
C GLN A 607 35.38 -21.74 -52.25
N THR A 608 36.31 -20.80 -52.10
CA THR A 608 37.11 -20.63 -50.88
C THR A 608 36.24 -20.19 -49.69
N VAL A 609 35.24 -19.33 -49.92
CA VAL A 609 34.23 -18.97 -48.91
C VAL A 609 33.47 -20.20 -48.42
N ALA A 610 33.02 -21.07 -49.32
CA ALA A 610 32.30 -22.30 -48.96
C ALA A 610 33.18 -23.28 -48.15
N GLU A 611 34.47 -23.38 -48.48
CA GLU A 611 35.42 -24.22 -47.74
C GLU A 611 35.74 -23.66 -46.36
N LEU A 612 35.99 -22.34 -46.24
CA LEU A 612 36.19 -21.69 -44.95
C LEU A 612 34.95 -21.80 -44.06
N GLN A 613 33.74 -21.65 -44.62
CA GLN A 613 32.49 -21.90 -43.90
C GLN A 613 32.40 -23.33 -43.35
N ARG A 614 32.80 -24.34 -44.14
CA ARG A 614 32.82 -25.74 -43.68
C ARG A 614 33.82 -25.94 -42.55
N LEU A 615 35.02 -25.37 -42.64
CA LEU A 615 36.05 -25.47 -41.59
C LEU A 615 35.64 -24.77 -40.29
N VAL A 616 35.07 -23.56 -40.36
CA VAL A 616 34.52 -22.85 -39.19
C VAL A 616 33.40 -23.66 -38.55
N LYS A 617 32.48 -24.20 -39.36
CA LYS A 617 31.38 -25.05 -38.86
C LYS A 617 31.91 -26.30 -38.16
N LEU A 618 32.90 -26.98 -38.75
CA LEU A 618 33.57 -28.14 -38.14
C LEU A 618 34.24 -27.76 -36.82
N GLY A 619 34.95 -26.62 -36.76
CA GLY A 619 35.62 -26.13 -35.57
C GLY A 619 34.65 -25.83 -34.42
N ASN A 620 33.54 -25.13 -34.72
CA ASN A 620 32.49 -24.84 -33.74
C ASN A 620 31.80 -26.12 -33.23
N SER A 621 31.48 -27.07 -34.10
CA SER A 621 30.90 -28.35 -33.68
C SER A 621 31.87 -29.19 -32.83
N GLN A 622 33.18 -29.15 -33.11
CA GLN A 622 34.18 -29.81 -32.26
C GLN A 622 34.31 -29.13 -30.89
N LEU A 623 34.18 -27.81 -30.83
CA LEU A 623 34.18 -27.04 -29.58
C LEU A 623 32.96 -27.38 -28.71
N GLU A 624 31.76 -27.44 -29.30
CA GLU A 624 30.52 -27.88 -28.62
C GLU A 624 30.66 -29.31 -28.08
N ASN A 625 31.21 -30.24 -28.87
CA ASN A 625 31.48 -31.61 -28.44
C ASN A 625 32.52 -31.69 -27.31
N ALA A 626 33.53 -30.81 -27.32
CA ALA A 626 34.51 -30.74 -26.24
C ALA A 626 33.89 -30.20 -24.94
N PHE A 627 33.02 -29.21 -25.05
CA PHE A 627 32.25 -28.68 -23.92
C PHE A 627 31.35 -29.76 -23.29
N ASP A 628 30.58 -30.50 -24.11
CA ASP A 628 29.74 -31.63 -23.67
C ASP A 628 30.56 -32.70 -22.94
N LYS A 629 31.65 -33.18 -23.56
CA LYS A 629 32.53 -34.20 -22.97
C LYS A 629 33.13 -33.74 -21.64
N LEU A 630 33.58 -32.49 -21.57
CA LEU A 630 34.20 -31.94 -20.38
C LEU A 630 33.18 -31.85 -19.23
N LEU A 631 31.96 -31.38 -19.50
CA LEU A 631 30.90 -31.26 -18.49
C LEU A 631 30.40 -32.62 -18.00
N ARG A 632 30.26 -33.62 -18.89
CA ARG A 632 29.85 -34.99 -18.54
C ARG A 632 30.90 -35.71 -17.69
N SER A 633 32.19 -35.42 -17.90
CA SER A 633 33.27 -36.08 -17.16
C SER A 633 33.25 -35.82 -15.64
N GLU A 634 32.68 -34.69 -15.21
CA GLU A 634 32.64 -34.22 -13.82
C GLU A 634 31.21 -34.20 -13.24
N THR A 635 30.20 -34.39 -14.09
CA THR A 635 28.81 -34.47 -13.64
C THR A 635 28.50 -35.92 -13.28
N PRO A 636 28.35 -36.26 -11.99
CA PRO A 636 27.92 -37.59 -11.61
C PRO A 636 26.49 -37.86 -12.09
N ARG A 637 26.13 -39.13 -12.25
CA ARG A 637 24.78 -39.51 -12.70
C ARG A 637 23.68 -39.02 -11.73
N MET A 638 23.92 -39.18 -10.43
CA MET A 638 23.10 -38.66 -9.35
C MET A 638 23.92 -38.63 -8.07
N ILE A 639 23.49 -37.81 -7.10
CA ILE A 639 23.95 -37.87 -5.72
C ILE A 639 22.79 -38.23 -4.79
N GLU A 640 23.10 -38.64 -3.57
CA GLU A 640 22.12 -38.87 -2.51
C GLU A 640 22.04 -37.63 -1.60
N PRO A 641 21.04 -36.73 -1.77
CA PRO A 641 21.01 -35.45 -1.05
C PRO A 641 20.96 -35.61 0.47
N LEU A 642 20.33 -36.69 0.95
CA LEU A 642 20.21 -36.98 2.37
C LEU A 642 21.57 -37.11 3.07
N HIS A 643 22.60 -37.61 2.38
CA HIS A 643 23.96 -37.66 2.91
C HIS A 643 24.51 -36.27 3.26
N PHE A 644 24.21 -35.27 2.43
CA PHE A 644 24.70 -33.90 2.59
C PHE A 644 23.92 -33.15 3.66
N ILE A 645 22.60 -33.33 3.68
CA ILE A 645 21.72 -32.73 4.69
C ILE A 645 22.06 -33.26 6.09
N THR A 646 22.10 -34.59 6.27
CA THR A 646 22.31 -35.20 7.59
C THR A 646 23.71 -34.96 8.15
N LYS A 647 24.72 -34.82 7.29
CA LYS A 647 26.11 -34.55 7.69
C LYS A 647 26.46 -33.06 7.66
N ASN A 648 25.50 -32.18 7.35
CA ASN A 648 25.69 -30.74 7.17
C ASN A 648 26.89 -30.41 6.26
N LYS A 649 26.99 -31.09 5.11
CA LYS A 649 28.04 -30.90 4.11
C LYS A 649 27.53 -30.04 2.96
N SER A 650 28.40 -29.23 2.38
CA SER A 650 28.10 -28.48 1.15
C SER A 650 27.83 -29.43 -0.02
N PHE A 651 26.87 -29.06 -0.86
CA PHE A 651 26.61 -29.74 -2.12
C PHE A 651 27.79 -29.54 -3.10
N PRO A 652 28.12 -30.54 -3.94
CA PRO A 652 29.30 -30.48 -4.79
C PRO A 652 29.15 -29.48 -5.95
N VAL A 653 30.18 -28.65 -6.15
CA VAL A 653 30.36 -27.75 -7.30
C VAL A 653 31.44 -28.29 -8.23
N LEU A 654 31.50 -27.77 -9.46
CA LEU A 654 32.56 -28.14 -10.42
C LEU A 654 33.93 -27.61 -9.95
N SER A 655 35.01 -28.26 -10.39
CA SER A 655 36.37 -27.86 -10.01
C SER A 655 36.85 -26.60 -10.76
N GLN A 656 37.76 -25.83 -10.13
CA GLN A 656 38.23 -24.55 -10.67
C GLN A 656 38.89 -24.64 -12.06
N ASP A 657 39.65 -25.72 -12.34
CA ASP A 657 40.24 -25.95 -13.66
C ASP A 657 39.17 -26.05 -14.76
N LYS A 658 38.02 -26.63 -14.42
CA LYS A 658 36.89 -26.83 -15.34
C LYS A 658 36.09 -25.55 -15.52
N PHE A 659 35.90 -24.74 -14.47
CA PHE A 659 35.33 -23.40 -14.60
C PHE A 659 36.10 -22.57 -15.62
N ASN A 660 37.43 -22.55 -15.52
CA ASN A 660 38.28 -21.80 -16.44
C ASN A 660 38.12 -22.30 -17.89
N LYS A 661 38.12 -23.61 -18.12
CA LYS A 661 37.99 -24.20 -19.47
C LYS A 661 36.60 -24.00 -20.06
N LEU A 662 35.53 -24.27 -19.30
CA LEU A 662 34.14 -24.11 -19.75
C LEU A 662 33.81 -22.63 -19.99
N GLY A 663 34.26 -21.74 -19.10
CA GLY A 663 34.08 -20.29 -19.25
C GLY A 663 34.80 -19.72 -20.48
N LEU A 664 36.02 -20.18 -20.77
CA LEU A 664 36.75 -19.81 -22.00
C LEU A 664 36.01 -20.25 -23.28
N MET A 665 35.46 -21.47 -23.29
CA MET A 665 34.67 -21.98 -24.41
C MET A 665 33.38 -21.15 -24.60
N ASN A 666 32.66 -20.84 -23.51
CA ASN A 666 31.44 -20.05 -23.56
C ASN A 666 31.68 -18.61 -24.04
N SER A 667 32.69 -17.92 -23.49
CA SER A 667 33.06 -16.57 -23.91
C SER A 667 33.36 -16.48 -25.41
N PHE A 668 34.01 -17.51 -25.95
CA PHE A 668 34.32 -17.59 -27.37
C PHE A 668 33.06 -17.79 -28.25
N VAL A 669 32.14 -18.66 -27.85
CA VAL A 669 30.89 -18.92 -28.60
C VAL A 669 29.97 -17.69 -28.60
N ASN A 670 29.88 -16.97 -27.48
CA ASN A 670 29.09 -15.73 -27.38
C ASN A 670 29.67 -14.61 -28.27
N GLN A 671 31.00 -14.50 -28.38
CA GLN A 671 31.63 -13.52 -29.28
C GLN A 671 31.32 -13.76 -30.76
N GLN A 672 31.03 -15.00 -31.17
CA GLN A 672 30.68 -15.33 -32.56
C GLN A 672 29.21 -15.08 -32.89
N THR A 673 28.33 -15.15 -31.90
CA THR A 673 26.87 -15.06 -32.07
C THR A 673 26.33 -13.64 -31.91
N ALA A 674 27.14 -12.70 -31.40
CA ALA A 674 26.81 -11.28 -31.16
C ALA A 674 26.39 -10.44 -32.39
N GLY A 675 26.29 -11.03 -33.60
CA GLY A 675 25.84 -10.38 -34.83
C GLY A 675 24.61 -11.02 -35.50
N ALA A 676 24.01 -12.06 -34.92
CA ALA A 676 22.85 -12.75 -35.48
C ALA A 676 21.53 -12.12 -34.95
N ASN A 677 20.59 -11.82 -35.85
CA ASN A 677 19.28 -11.27 -35.51
C ASN A 677 18.19 -12.20 -36.08
N PRO A 678 17.26 -12.77 -35.27
CA PRO A 678 17.09 -12.61 -33.82
C PRO A 678 18.20 -13.28 -32.98
N PRO A 679 18.36 -12.91 -31.69
CA PRO A 679 19.33 -13.53 -30.80
C PRO A 679 19.08 -15.05 -30.72
N GLN A 680 20.03 -15.84 -31.22
CA GLN A 680 20.01 -17.29 -31.07
C GLN A 680 20.51 -17.67 -29.67
N GLU A 681 19.76 -18.52 -28.97
CA GLU A 681 20.19 -19.12 -27.70
C GLU A 681 21.54 -19.83 -27.88
N SER A 682 22.48 -19.55 -26.95
CA SER A 682 23.83 -20.11 -26.99
C SER A 682 23.80 -21.65 -27.01
N PRO A 683 24.41 -22.31 -28.02
CA PRO A 683 24.42 -23.78 -28.12
C PRO A 683 25.04 -24.47 -26.90
N VAL A 684 26.08 -23.89 -26.32
CA VAL A 684 26.74 -24.43 -25.12
C VAL A 684 25.88 -24.27 -23.85
N ALA A 685 25.06 -23.22 -23.78
CA ALA A 685 24.09 -23.05 -22.70
C ALA A 685 23.00 -24.14 -22.73
N LYS A 686 22.55 -24.56 -23.93
CA LYS A 686 21.61 -25.69 -24.09
C LYS A 686 22.23 -27.00 -23.63
N ILE A 687 23.44 -27.31 -24.10
CA ILE A 687 24.19 -28.51 -23.70
C ILE A 687 24.34 -28.56 -22.17
N TYR A 688 24.69 -27.42 -21.57
CA TYR A 688 24.81 -27.30 -20.12
C TYR A 688 23.49 -27.63 -19.41
N ALA A 689 22.40 -26.97 -19.78
CA ALA A 689 21.09 -27.18 -19.19
C ALA A 689 20.61 -28.63 -19.37
N GLU A 690 20.82 -29.25 -20.52
CA GLU A 690 20.45 -30.65 -20.79
C GLU A 690 21.18 -31.64 -19.87
N ILE A 691 22.50 -31.47 -19.68
CA ILE A 691 23.29 -32.37 -18.82
C ILE A 691 22.95 -32.15 -17.35
N ARG A 692 22.96 -30.89 -16.90
CA ARG A 692 22.82 -30.56 -15.49
C ARG A 692 21.39 -30.74 -15.00
N SER A 693 20.38 -30.50 -15.82
CA SER A 693 18.98 -30.76 -15.45
C SER A 693 18.69 -32.25 -15.18
N GLN A 694 19.30 -33.16 -15.96
CA GLN A 694 19.21 -34.61 -15.72
C GLN A 694 19.84 -35.01 -14.39
N TYR A 695 20.99 -34.43 -14.06
CA TYR A 695 21.66 -34.64 -12.77
C TYR A 695 20.81 -34.17 -11.59
N LEU A 696 20.25 -32.95 -11.66
CA LEU A 696 19.37 -32.41 -10.63
C LEU A 696 18.11 -33.27 -10.44
N SER A 697 17.43 -33.59 -11.54
CA SER A 697 16.20 -34.40 -11.50
C SER A 697 16.47 -35.81 -10.95
N SER A 698 17.56 -36.46 -11.37
CA SER A 698 17.90 -37.82 -10.92
C SER A 698 18.27 -37.86 -9.44
N SER A 699 18.87 -36.79 -8.92
CA SER A 699 19.26 -36.71 -7.50
C SER A 699 18.06 -36.45 -6.58
N LEU A 700 16.97 -35.87 -7.10
CA LEU A 700 15.81 -35.47 -6.31
C LEU A 700 14.64 -36.47 -6.34
N VAL A 701 14.62 -37.41 -7.30
CA VAL A 701 13.49 -38.33 -7.52
C VAL A 701 13.13 -39.18 -6.30
N ASN A 702 14.13 -39.63 -5.53
CA ASN A 702 13.90 -40.44 -4.33
C ASN A 702 13.21 -39.63 -3.22
N MET A 703 13.55 -38.35 -3.08
CA MET A 703 12.94 -37.45 -2.09
C MET A 703 11.50 -37.09 -2.47
N ALA A 704 11.24 -36.90 -3.77
CA ALA A 704 9.89 -36.72 -4.30
C ALA A 704 9.00 -37.92 -3.96
N ALA A 705 9.47 -39.15 -4.24
CA ALA A 705 8.75 -40.37 -3.92
C ALA A 705 8.53 -40.57 -2.40
N ALA A 706 9.55 -40.27 -1.58
CA ALA A 706 9.43 -40.33 -0.12
C ALA A 706 8.36 -39.37 0.42
N SER A 707 8.26 -38.16 -0.14
CA SER A 707 7.25 -37.17 0.23
C SER A 707 5.83 -37.68 -0.02
N SER A 708 5.57 -38.26 -1.20
CA SER A 708 4.25 -38.85 -1.52
C SER A 708 3.93 -40.08 -0.66
N ASN A 709 4.91 -40.94 -0.36
CA ASN A 709 4.68 -42.15 0.44
C ASN A 709 4.42 -41.88 1.92
N THR A 710 5.14 -40.91 2.49
CA THR A 710 5.01 -40.54 3.93
C THR A 710 3.70 -39.82 4.25
N ALA A 711 2.98 -39.30 3.26
CA ALA A 711 1.63 -38.75 3.46
C ALA A 711 0.62 -39.83 3.88
N LYS A 712 0.81 -41.10 3.46
CA LYS A 712 -0.11 -42.20 3.77
C LYS A 712 0.12 -42.69 5.20
N LYS A 713 -0.72 -42.23 6.14
CA LYS A 713 -0.67 -42.63 7.55
C LYS A 713 -1.09 -44.10 7.75
N LYS A 714 -0.53 -44.74 8.79
CA LYS A 714 -0.94 -46.09 9.23
C LYS A 714 -2.38 -46.12 9.77
N ASN A 715 -2.82 -45.02 10.39
CA ASN A 715 -4.20 -44.82 10.83
C ASN A 715 -4.80 -43.64 10.04
N PRO A 716 -5.79 -43.87 9.15
CA PRO A 716 -6.42 -42.81 8.36
C PRO A 716 -7.06 -41.69 9.20
N ASP A 717 -7.58 -42.03 10.38
CA ASP A 717 -8.31 -41.10 11.25
C ASP A 717 -7.40 -40.28 12.17
N ALA A 718 -6.09 -40.58 12.21
CA ALA A 718 -5.16 -39.82 13.03
C ALA A 718 -4.92 -38.42 12.46
N ILE A 719 -4.95 -37.39 13.29
CA ILE A 719 -4.61 -36.01 12.88
C ILE A 719 -3.13 -35.95 12.48
N TYR A 720 -2.85 -35.26 11.38
CA TYR A 720 -1.50 -35.03 10.90
C TYR A 720 -0.64 -34.28 11.94
N ARG A 721 0.63 -34.66 12.06
CA ARG A 721 1.61 -34.01 12.95
C ARG A 721 2.75 -33.42 12.12
N ALA A 722 3.15 -32.20 12.45
CA ALA A 722 4.25 -31.50 11.80
C ALA A 722 5.53 -32.35 11.76
N GLY A 723 6.28 -32.29 10.65
CA GLY A 723 7.54 -32.98 10.46
C GLY A 723 7.45 -34.47 10.14
N THR A 724 6.24 -35.03 9.99
CA THR A 724 6.08 -36.46 9.65
C THR A 724 6.17 -36.76 8.15
N ASN A 725 6.00 -35.74 7.29
CA ASN A 725 6.13 -35.86 5.84
C ASN A 725 7.54 -35.51 5.33
N GLY A 726 7.97 -36.18 4.26
CA GLY A 726 9.29 -35.99 3.63
C GLY A 726 9.49 -34.67 2.86
N ILE A 727 8.44 -33.85 2.68
CA ILE A 727 8.49 -32.62 1.85
C ILE A 727 9.51 -31.60 2.37
N GLY A 728 9.74 -31.52 3.68
CA GLY A 728 10.77 -30.65 4.26
C GLY A 728 12.18 -31.00 3.81
N THR A 729 12.53 -32.29 3.90
CA THR A 729 13.82 -32.81 3.43
C THR A 729 13.97 -32.65 1.92
N TYR A 730 12.87 -32.83 1.17
CA TYR A 730 12.87 -32.60 -0.28
C TYR A 730 13.17 -31.13 -0.62
N ALA A 731 12.52 -30.18 0.06
CA ALA A 731 12.77 -28.75 -0.13
C ALA A 731 14.22 -28.35 0.23
N GLN A 732 14.77 -28.88 1.34
CA GLN A 732 16.17 -28.66 1.71
C GLN A 732 17.15 -29.20 0.67
N ALA A 733 16.89 -30.40 0.12
CA ALA A 733 17.67 -30.97 -0.96
C ALA A 733 17.65 -30.08 -2.21
N MET A 734 16.48 -29.55 -2.56
CA MET A 734 16.32 -28.63 -3.68
C MET A 734 17.08 -27.32 -3.46
N GLU A 735 16.98 -26.71 -2.27
CA GLU A 735 17.71 -25.47 -1.95
C GLU A 735 19.21 -25.66 -2.15
N GLY A 736 19.80 -26.69 -1.52
CA GLY A 736 21.23 -26.93 -1.59
C GLY A 736 21.74 -27.23 -2.99
N LEU A 737 21.01 -28.10 -3.73
CA LEU A 737 21.36 -28.42 -5.11
C LEU A 737 21.25 -27.20 -6.04
N PHE A 738 20.17 -26.42 -5.94
CA PHE A 738 19.96 -25.26 -6.81
C PHE A 738 20.97 -24.14 -6.52
N LEU A 739 21.34 -23.92 -5.25
CA LEU A 739 22.37 -22.94 -4.92
C LEU A 739 23.75 -23.36 -5.45
N SER A 740 24.11 -24.64 -5.33
CA SER A 740 25.36 -25.15 -5.93
C SER A 740 25.36 -25.04 -7.46
N GLU A 741 24.20 -25.20 -8.09
CA GLU A 741 24.06 -25.05 -9.54
C GLU A 741 24.17 -23.60 -9.98
N TYR A 742 23.55 -22.67 -9.23
CA TYR A 742 23.67 -21.24 -9.49
C TYR A 742 25.12 -20.76 -9.38
N GLU A 743 25.90 -21.30 -8.43
CA GLU A 743 27.33 -21.02 -8.31
C GLU A 743 28.10 -21.53 -9.54
N ASN A 744 27.81 -22.73 -10.04
CA ASN A 744 28.44 -23.23 -11.26
C ASN A 744 28.13 -22.33 -12.46
N ILE A 745 26.88 -21.88 -12.60
CA ILE A 745 26.44 -21.01 -13.70
C ILE A 745 27.13 -19.64 -13.63
N CYS A 746 27.21 -19.03 -12.45
CA CYS A 746 27.88 -17.75 -12.24
C CYS A 746 29.36 -17.78 -12.66
N ASN A 747 30.03 -18.93 -12.52
CA ASN A 747 31.44 -19.11 -12.87
C ASN A 747 31.68 -19.44 -14.36
N ILE A 748 30.66 -19.92 -15.09
CA ILE A 748 30.80 -20.38 -16.49
C ILE A 748 30.19 -19.38 -17.48
N PHE A 749 29.06 -18.78 -17.12
CA PHE A 749 28.24 -17.96 -18.01
C PHE A 749 28.33 -16.47 -17.70
N THR A 750 27.96 -15.66 -18.69
CA THR A 750 27.90 -14.21 -18.51
C THR A 750 26.65 -13.81 -17.74
N ARG A 751 26.67 -12.64 -17.07
CA ARG A 751 25.58 -12.19 -16.19
C ARG A 751 24.22 -12.10 -16.90
N GLU A 752 24.22 -11.83 -18.20
CA GLU A 752 23.01 -11.76 -19.04
C GLU A 752 22.36 -13.14 -19.22
N ASP A 753 23.16 -14.21 -19.19
CA ASP A 753 22.72 -15.59 -19.40
C ASP A 753 22.30 -16.30 -18.08
N TRP A 754 22.68 -15.76 -16.91
CA TRP A 754 22.51 -16.44 -15.62
C TRP A 754 21.07 -16.87 -15.36
N GLY A 755 20.11 -15.96 -15.53
CA GLY A 755 18.70 -16.22 -15.29
C GLY A 755 18.16 -17.30 -16.24
N SER A 756 18.38 -17.15 -17.54
CA SER A 756 17.86 -18.09 -18.55
C SER A 756 18.45 -19.50 -18.40
N VAL A 757 19.75 -19.62 -18.17
CA VAL A 757 20.42 -20.92 -18.02
C VAL A 757 20.01 -21.59 -16.72
N PHE A 758 19.90 -20.82 -15.63
CA PHE A 758 19.47 -21.35 -14.34
C PHE A 758 18.02 -21.83 -14.38
N GLN A 759 17.11 -21.05 -14.96
CA GLN A 759 15.72 -21.45 -15.16
C GLN A 759 15.62 -22.73 -15.99
N ALA A 760 16.29 -22.80 -17.15
CA ALA A 760 16.28 -23.98 -18.01
C ALA A 760 16.83 -25.23 -17.30
N THR A 761 17.89 -25.07 -16.50
CA THR A 761 18.52 -26.17 -15.77
C THR A 761 17.65 -26.71 -14.63
N CYS A 762 16.97 -25.83 -13.89
CA CYS A 762 16.11 -26.21 -12.77
C CYS A 762 14.70 -26.68 -13.19
N GLN A 763 14.28 -26.39 -14.42
CA GLN A 763 12.90 -26.60 -14.87
C GLN A 763 12.40 -28.05 -14.69
N PRO A 764 13.13 -29.11 -15.08
CA PRO A 764 12.63 -30.49 -14.89
C PRO A 764 12.41 -30.87 -13.43
N ALA A 765 13.29 -30.44 -12.53
CA ALA A 765 13.14 -30.67 -11.09
C ALA A 765 11.96 -29.89 -10.49
N LEU A 766 11.68 -28.67 -10.99
CA LEU A 766 10.50 -27.89 -10.60
C LEU A 766 9.19 -28.52 -11.09
N VAL A 767 9.18 -29.09 -12.29
CA VAL A 767 8.02 -29.83 -12.82
C VAL A 767 7.71 -31.05 -11.95
N GLU A 768 8.73 -31.78 -11.51
CA GLU A 768 8.59 -32.92 -10.61
C GLU A 768 8.09 -32.50 -9.23
N LEU A 769 8.63 -31.42 -8.63
CA LEU A 769 8.11 -30.84 -7.40
C LEU A 769 6.62 -30.50 -7.56
N GLY A 770 6.24 -29.84 -8.66
CA GLY A 770 4.85 -29.53 -8.95
C GLY A 770 3.96 -30.77 -9.06
N ARG A 771 4.47 -31.90 -9.57
CA ARG A 771 3.75 -33.19 -9.59
C ARG A 771 3.56 -33.74 -8.18
N THR A 772 4.61 -33.78 -7.36
CA THR A 772 4.54 -34.22 -5.96
C THR A 772 3.55 -33.37 -5.17
N LEU A 773 3.59 -32.04 -5.31
CA LEU A 773 2.66 -31.14 -4.64
C LEU A 773 1.20 -31.39 -5.06
N ARG A 774 0.94 -31.71 -6.33
CA ARG A 774 -0.41 -32.10 -6.79
C ARG A 774 -0.88 -33.43 -6.21
N GLU A 775 0.01 -34.42 -6.11
CA GLU A 775 -0.31 -35.72 -5.48
C GLU A 775 -0.63 -35.55 -3.99
N LEU A 776 0.19 -34.80 -3.26
CA LEU A 776 -0.05 -34.45 -1.85
C LEU A 776 -1.37 -33.68 -1.69
N ASN A 777 -1.64 -32.70 -2.56
CA ASN A 777 -2.89 -31.96 -2.55
C ASN A 777 -4.11 -32.87 -2.77
N GLY A 778 -4.00 -33.85 -3.68
CA GLY A 778 -5.04 -34.84 -3.92
C GLY A 778 -5.34 -35.66 -2.67
N HIS A 779 -4.31 -36.10 -1.95
CA HIS A 779 -4.45 -36.81 -0.68
C HIS A 779 -5.13 -35.93 0.39
N ILE A 780 -4.67 -34.68 0.56
CA ILE A 780 -5.24 -33.73 1.53
C ILE A 780 -6.73 -33.49 1.25
N LYS A 781 -7.12 -33.32 -0.02
CA LYS A 781 -8.53 -33.13 -0.40
C LYS A 781 -9.41 -34.33 -0.04
N GLN A 782 -8.88 -35.55 -0.09
CA GLN A 782 -9.61 -36.76 0.28
C GLN A 782 -9.77 -36.89 1.81
N HIS A 783 -8.86 -36.31 2.59
CA HIS A 783 -8.79 -36.44 4.05
C HIS A 783 -8.78 -35.08 4.75
N MET A 784 -9.66 -34.15 4.32
CA MET A 784 -9.62 -32.74 4.73
C MET A 784 -9.63 -32.54 6.26
N ASN A 785 -10.41 -33.34 6.98
CA ASN A 785 -10.59 -33.21 8.43
C ASN A 785 -9.34 -33.59 9.25
N THR A 786 -8.44 -34.42 8.70
CA THR A 786 -7.26 -34.91 9.41
C THR A 786 -5.94 -34.43 8.82
N ASP A 787 -5.89 -34.20 7.50
CA ASP A 787 -4.65 -33.89 6.75
C ASP A 787 -4.56 -32.46 6.22
N CYS A 788 -5.53 -31.57 6.51
CA CYS A 788 -5.41 -30.15 6.16
C CYS A 788 -4.14 -29.49 6.75
N TYR A 789 -3.63 -29.99 7.88
CA TYR A 789 -2.41 -29.50 8.52
C TYR A 789 -1.15 -29.74 7.68
N LEU A 790 -1.12 -30.83 6.90
CA LEU A 790 -0.06 -31.06 5.92
C LEU A 790 -0.06 -29.95 4.85
N ALA A 791 -1.23 -29.41 4.48
CA ALA A 791 -1.31 -28.28 3.57
C ALA A 791 -0.65 -27.02 4.17
N TYR A 792 -0.86 -26.76 5.46
CA TYR A 792 -0.26 -25.62 6.16
C TYR A 792 1.28 -25.75 6.20
N GLU A 793 1.79 -26.94 6.52
CA GLU A 793 3.22 -27.22 6.53
C GLU A 793 3.86 -27.11 5.13
N ILE A 794 3.20 -27.64 4.09
CA ILE A 794 3.66 -27.49 2.70
C ILE A 794 3.73 -26.00 2.31
N VAL A 795 2.73 -25.20 2.67
CA VAL A 795 2.73 -23.76 2.40
C VAL A 795 3.89 -23.07 3.08
N GLU A 796 4.20 -23.40 4.32
CA GLU A 796 5.36 -22.85 5.03
C GLU A 796 6.68 -23.23 4.37
N ILE A 797 6.90 -24.53 4.14
CA ILE A 797 8.17 -25.07 3.63
C ILE A 797 8.48 -24.55 2.22
N ILE A 798 7.51 -24.62 1.31
CA ILE A 798 7.74 -24.22 -0.09
C ILE A 798 7.85 -22.69 -0.21
N SER A 799 7.15 -21.93 0.63
CA SER A 799 7.33 -20.47 0.67
C SER A 799 8.70 -20.08 1.21
N ALA A 800 9.21 -20.77 2.22
CA ALA A 800 10.57 -20.58 2.73
C ALA A 800 11.62 -20.91 1.66
N LEU A 801 11.48 -22.05 0.97
CA LEU A 801 12.34 -22.42 -0.16
C LEU A 801 12.35 -21.34 -1.25
N SER A 802 11.16 -20.86 -1.65
CA SER A 802 11.03 -19.81 -2.66
C SER A 802 11.70 -18.52 -2.25
N ASN A 803 11.57 -18.10 -0.99
CA ASN A 803 12.18 -16.87 -0.50
C ASN A 803 13.70 -16.99 -0.38
N ASN A 804 14.21 -18.13 0.09
CA ASN A 804 15.65 -18.38 0.21
C ASN A 804 16.35 -18.39 -1.15
N LEU A 805 15.73 -19.04 -2.14
CA LEU A 805 16.26 -19.06 -3.51
C LEU A 805 16.22 -17.67 -4.12
N GLU A 806 15.08 -16.97 -4.07
CA GLU A 806 14.97 -15.59 -4.58
C GLU A 806 16.02 -14.66 -3.97
N ALA A 807 16.23 -14.73 -2.65
CA ALA A 807 17.18 -13.85 -1.96
C ALA A 807 18.64 -14.07 -2.41
N LYS A 808 18.99 -15.29 -2.85
CA LYS A 808 20.36 -15.65 -3.23
C LYS A 808 20.60 -15.64 -4.75
N THR A 809 19.59 -15.99 -5.54
CA THR A 809 19.69 -16.15 -6.99
C THR A 809 18.92 -15.09 -7.77
N GLY A 810 17.90 -14.46 -7.17
CA GLY A 810 16.99 -13.54 -7.85
C GLY A 810 16.02 -14.21 -8.83
N GLU A 811 15.91 -15.55 -8.79
CA GLU A 811 15.21 -16.35 -9.79
C GLU A 811 14.31 -17.43 -9.15
N LEU A 812 13.44 -18.03 -9.97
CA LEU A 812 12.56 -19.19 -9.66
C LEU A 812 11.35 -18.94 -8.74
N LYS A 813 11.20 -17.75 -8.16
CA LYS A 813 10.06 -17.42 -7.28
C LYS A 813 8.70 -17.62 -7.96
N SER A 814 8.54 -17.22 -9.22
CA SER A 814 7.30 -17.40 -9.98
C SER A 814 6.93 -18.87 -10.19
N SER A 815 7.92 -19.70 -10.55
CA SER A 815 7.73 -21.14 -10.79
C SER A 815 7.37 -21.91 -9.51
N LEU A 816 7.99 -21.56 -8.38
CA LEU A 816 7.68 -22.15 -7.08
C LEU A 816 6.30 -21.69 -6.57
N ALA A 817 5.98 -20.40 -6.70
CA ALA A 817 4.66 -19.88 -6.35
C ALA A 817 3.52 -20.53 -7.17
N ALA A 818 3.73 -20.71 -8.48
CA ALA A 818 2.78 -21.39 -9.36
C ALA A 818 2.55 -22.85 -8.94
N SER A 819 3.60 -23.55 -8.55
CA SER A 819 3.52 -24.94 -8.08
C SER A 819 2.81 -25.07 -6.72
N LEU A 820 2.93 -24.06 -5.85
CA LEU A 820 2.32 -24.05 -4.52
C LEU A 820 0.83 -23.66 -4.53
N LYS A 821 0.40 -22.87 -5.53
CA LYS A 821 -0.96 -22.30 -5.62
C LYS A 821 -2.08 -23.32 -5.36
N PRO A 822 -2.11 -24.53 -5.95
CA PRO A 822 -3.18 -25.49 -5.72
C PRO A 822 -3.29 -25.99 -4.27
N VAL A 823 -2.16 -26.12 -3.55
CA VAL A 823 -2.15 -26.54 -2.13
C VAL A 823 -2.64 -25.39 -1.26
N ARG A 824 -2.23 -24.16 -1.56
CA ARG A 824 -2.65 -22.97 -0.83
C ARG A 824 -4.16 -22.74 -0.90
N GLU A 825 -4.78 -22.95 -2.07
CA GLU A 825 -6.24 -22.86 -2.21
C GLU A 825 -6.97 -23.94 -1.42
N THR A 826 -6.44 -25.17 -1.39
CA THR A 826 -6.96 -26.23 -0.51
C THR A 826 -6.88 -25.82 0.95
N ALA A 827 -5.75 -25.26 1.39
CA ALA A 827 -5.54 -24.78 2.76
C ALA A 827 -6.45 -23.59 3.14
N LYS A 828 -6.84 -22.74 2.18
CA LYS A 828 -7.88 -21.72 2.40
C LYS A 828 -9.25 -22.38 2.61
N SER A 829 -9.61 -23.29 1.72
CA SER A 829 -10.92 -23.96 1.75
C SER A 829 -11.13 -24.83 2.99
N SER A 830 -10.06 -25.39 3.57
CA SER A 830 -10.14 -26.22 4.77
C SER A 830 -10.67 -25.46 5.98
N LEU A 831 -10.41 -24.16 6.11
CA LEU A 831 -10.91 -23.36 7.24
C LEU A 831 -12.45 -23.33 7.30
N ALA A 832 -13.10 -23.09 6.17
CA ALA A 832 -14.56 -23.12 6.08
C ALA A 832 -15.11 -24.54 6.29
N GLU A 833 -14.47 -25.55 5.69
CA GLU A 833 -14.89 -26.94 5.79
C GLU A 833 -14.81 -27.49 7.23
N LEU A 834 -13.75 -27.16 7.98
CA LEU A 834 -13.62 -27.56 9.39
C LEU A 834 -14.70 -26.93 10.28
N LEU A 835 -15.06 -25.68 10.01
CA LEU A 835 -16.13 -24.99 10.72
C LEU A 835 -17.49 -25.63 10.41
N ASP A 836 -17.78 -25.93 9.15
CA ASP A 836 -19.03 -26.57 8.74
C ASP A 836 -19.11 -28.03 9.18
N ASP A 837 -17.99 -28.76 9.20
CA ASP A 837 -17.90 -30.11 9.78
C ASP A 837 -18.36 -30.11 11.24
N THR A 838 -17.93 -29.12 12.03
CA THR A 838 -18.36 -28.95 13.43
C THR A 838 -19.88 -28.87 13.53
N LYS A 839 -20.51 -28.03 12.71
CA LYS A 839 -21.97 -27.88 12.69
C LYS A 839 -22.65 -29.19 12.28
N ARG A 840 -22.16 -29.85 11.23
CA ARG A 840 -22.73 -31.12 10.73
C ARG A 840 -22.65 -32.22 11.79
N ARG A 841 -21.50 -32.37 12.46
CA ARG A 841 -21.30 -33.36 13.52
C ARG A 841 -22.24 -33.12 14.70
N VAL A 842 -22.42 -31.88 15.16
CA VAL A 842 -23.40 -31.54 16.22
C VAL A 842 -24.83 -31.83 15.77
N ASN A 843 -25.19 -31.44 14.54
CA ASN A 843 -26.54 -31.64 14.01
C ASN A 843 -26.89 -33.12 13.79
N SER A 844 -25.88 -33.96 13.57
CA SER A 844 -26.06 -35.41 13.39
C SER A 844 -26.31 -36.19 14.69
N LEU A 845 -26.09 -35.58 15.86
CA LEU A 845 -26.27 -36.23 17.15
C LEU A 845 -27.73 -36.64 17.36
N GLN A 846 -28.01 -37.93 17.51
CA GLN A 846 -29.39 -38.41 17.66
C GLN A 846 -29.95 -38.23 19.08
N THR A 847 -29.09 -38.25 20.09
CA THR A 847 -29.47 -38.14 21.51
C THR A 847 -28.53 -37.17 22.25
N LEU A 848 -29.05 -36.56 23.32
CA LEU A 848 -28.28 -35.78 24.28
C LEU A 848 -28.51 -36.32 25.70
N PRO A 849 -27.54 -36.18 26.62
CA PRO A 849 -27.70 -36.59 28.01
C PRO A 849 -28.87 -35.87 28.70
N GLN A 850 -29.79 -36.63 29.29
CA GLN A 850 -31.01 -36.11 29.92
C GLN A 850 -30.75 -35.41 31.27
N ASP A 851 -29.55 -35.55 31.80
CA ASP A 851 -29.05 -34.91 33.02
C ASP A 851 -28.24 -33.63 32.75
N GLY A 852 -28.00 -33.29 31.47
CA GLY A 852 -27.22 -32.13 31.06
C GLY A 852 -25.71 -32.34 31.02
N ALA A 853 -25.21 -33.59 31.03
CA ALA A 853 -23.79 -33.88 30.93
C ALA A 853 -23.15 -33.36 29.62
N PRO A 854 -21.86 -32.95 29.63
CA PRO A 854 -21.15 -32.49 28.43
C PRO A 854 -20.89 -33.64 27.45
N ILE A 855 -20.64 -33.29 26.18
CA ILE A 855 -20.41 -34.25 25.10
C ILE A 855 -19.00 -34.12 24.48
N PRO A 856 -18.39 -35.22 23.97
CA PRO A 856 -16.99 -35.22 23.50
C PRO A 856 -16.66 -34.20 22.41
N ILE A 857 -17.61 -33.88 21.54
CA ILE A 857 -17.42 -32.95 20.42
C ILE A 857 -16.95 -31.55 20.86
N ILE A 858 -17.28 -31.15 22.09
CA ILE A 858 -16.83 -29.88 22.68
C ILE A 858 -15.30 -29.92 22.84
N SER A 859 -14.79 -30.94 23.52
CA SER A 859 -13.36 -31.11 23.76
C SER A 859 -12.59 -31.37 22.47
N GLU A 860 -13.15 -32.14 21.54
CA GLU A 860 -12.51 -32.40 20.22
C GLU A 860 -12.38 -31.12 19.39
N THR A 861 -13.40 -30.26 19.38
CA THR A 861 -13.36 -28.98 18.65
C THR A 861 -12.28 -28.06 19.22
N MET A 862 -12.16 -28.01 20.56
CA MET A 862 -11.14 -27.21 21.23
C MET A 862 -9.73 -27.76 21.03
N GLN A 863 -9.55 -29.08 21.08
CA GLN A 863 -8.27 -29.73 20.75
C GLN A 863 -7.84 -29.41 19.32
N ARG A 864 -8.79 -29.40 18.36
CA ARG A 864 -8.50 -29.04 16.97
C ARG A 864 -8.01 -27.60 16.84
N LEU A 865 -8.65 -26.65 17.51
CA LEU A 865 -8.20 -25.25 17.55
C LEU A 865 -6.81 -25.12 18.18
N GLN A 866 -6.52 -25.91 19.22
CA GLN A 866 -5.19 -25.96 19.83
C GLN A 866 -4.14 -26.50 18.85
N THR A 867 -4.42 -27.58 18.11
CA THR A 867 -3.49 -28.10 17.08
C THR A 867 -3.23 -27.09 15.98
N MET A 868 -4.19 -26.22 15.64
CA MET A 868 -3.96 -25.14 14.67
C MET A 868 -2.93 -24.11 15.15
N VAL A 869 -2.71 -23.96 16.46
CA VAL A 869 -1.68 -23.05 17.01
C VAL A 869 -0.27 -23.50 16.62
N ASP A 870 -0.03 -24.81 16.49
CA ASP A 870 1.27 -25.35 16.03
C ASP A 870 1.60 -24.89 14.60
N PHE A 871 0.59 -24.51 13.82
CA PHE A 871 0.71 -24.04 12.44
C PHE A 871 0.34 -22.55 12.31
N LEU A 872 0.46 -21.77 13.40
CA LEU A 872 -0.02 -20.39 13.45
C LEU A 872 0.58 -19.51 12.35
N ARG A 873 1.86 -19.70 12.00
CA ARG A 873 2.54 -18.90 10.97
C ARG A 873 1.95 -19.12 9.57
N PRO A 874 1.92 -20.34 9.01
CA PRO A 874 1.28 -20.56 7.72
C PRO A 874 -0.21 -20.24 7.72
N ILE A 875 -0.93 -20.55 8.81
CA ILE A 875 -2.35 -20.24 8.92
C ILE A 875 -2.59 -18.73 8.91
N SER A 876 -1.79 -17.94 9.63
CA SER A 876 -1.89 -16.47 9.61
C SER A 876 -1.69 -15.91 8.20
N SER A 877 -0.68 -16.41 7.46
CA SER A 877 -0.44 -16.03 6.06
C SER A 877 -1.63 -16.36 5.15
N ILE A 878 -2.24 -17.54 5.35
CA ILE A 878 -3.44 -17.97 4.62
C ILE A 878 -4.63 -17.08 4.99
N MET A 879 -4.85 -16.80 6.27
CA MET A 879 -5.97 -16.02 6.78
C MET A 879 -5.89 -14.56 6.36
N VAL A 880 -4.70 -13.94 6.36
CA VAL A 880 -4.49 -12.60 5.80
C VAL A 880 -4.88 -12.58 4.32
N SER A 881 -4.52 -13.62 3.55
CA SER A 881 -4.89 -13.71 2.13
C SER A 881 -6.38 -14.02 1.89
N LEU A 882 -7.05 -14.64 2.86
CA LEU A 882 -8.48 -14.95 2.82
C LEU A 882 -9.32 -13.72 3.20
N GLY A 883 -8.83 -12.89 4.13
CA GLY A 883 -9.56 -11.78 4.74
C GLY A 883 -10.37 -12.23 5.95
N ASP A 884 -10.52 -11.34 6.93
CA ASP A 884 -11.25 -11.59 8.17
C ASP A 884 -12.73 -11.92 7.90
N GLY A 885 -13.25 -12.99 8.50
CA GLY A 885 -14.64 -13.44 8.37
C GLY A 885 -14.98 -14.20 7.08
N ASN A 886 -14.09 -14.27 6.09
CA ASN A 886 -14.37 -14.92 4.80
C ASN A 886 -14.39 -16.46 4.85
N TRP A 887 -14.06 -17.07 5.99
CA TRP A 887 -14.28 -18.52 6.26
C TRP A 887 -15.73 -18.88 6.55
N LYS A 888 -16.63 -17.90 6.77
CA LYS A 888 -18.06 -18.16 7.07
C LYS A 888 -18.89 -18.54 5.85
N SER A 889 -18.38 -18.32 4.63
CA SER A 889 -19.10 -18.59 3.38
C SER A 889 -18.39 -19.63 2.54
N ALA A 890 -18.87 -20.88 2.56
CA ALA A 890 -18.40 -21.93 1.67
C ALA A 890 -18.69 -21.64 0.18
N SER A 891 -19.49 -20.61 -0.15
CA SER A 891 -19.81 -20.22 -1.52
C SER A 891 -18.85 -19.19 -2.13
N ALA A 892 -17.99 -18.53 -1.34
CA ALA A 892 -17.07 -17.51 -1.84
C ALA A 892 -15.82 -18.07 -2.54
N SER A 893 -15.51 -19.36 -2.36
CA SER A 893 -14.32 -20.01 -2.94
C SER A 893 -14.47 -20.41 -4.42
N ARG A 894 -15.60 -20.12 -5.07
CA ARG A 894 -15.83 -20.42 -6.51
C ARG A 894 -15.66 -19.23 -7.45
N SER A 895 -15.47 -18.02 -6.95
CA SER A 895 -15.18 -16.85 -7.79
C SER A 895 -13.67 -16.58 -7.84
N GLY A 896 -13.03 -17.03 -8.91
CA GLY A 896 -11.60 -16.81 -9.19
C GLY A 896 -11.26 -15.37 -9.58
N ALA A 897 -11.62 -14.38 -8.77
CA ALA A 897 -11.39 -12.97 -9.09
C ALA A 897 -11.07 -12.13 -7.84
N VAL A 898 -9.91 -12.38 -7.21
CA VAL A 898 -9.18 -11.36 -6.44
C VAL A 898 -7.69 -11.58 -6.73
N GLY A 899 -6.99 -10.52 -7.12
CA GLY A 899 -5.70 -10.54 -7.82
C GLY A 899 -4.58 -11.37 -7.17
N ASP A 900 -3.87 -12.10 -8.04
CA ASP A 900 -2.66 -12.89 -7.78
C ASP A 900 -1.46 -11.99 -7.40
N ALA A 901 -1.41 -11.51 -6.16
CA ALA A 901 -0.17 -10.99 -5.57
C ALA A 901 0.60 -12.13 -4.90
N ILE A 902 1.78 -12.46 -5.41
CA ILE A 902 2.74 -13.32 -4.69
C ILE A 902 3.14 -12.56 -3.42
N PRO A 903 2.83 -13.07 -2.22
CA PRO A 903 3.07 -12.30 -1.01
C PRO A 903 4.58 -12.13 -0.77
N SER A 904 5.01 -10.91 -0.48
CA SER A 904 6.37 -10.61 -0.03
C SER A 904 6.64 -11.22 1.34
N LEU A 905 7.91 -11.35 1.73
CA LEU A 905 8.36 -11.85 3.05
C LEU A 905 7.57 -11.25 4.24
N SER A 906 7.08 -10.02 4.11
CA SER A 906 6.22 -9.34 5.09
C SER A 906 4.86 -9.99 5.35
N SER A 907 4.35 -10.88 4.48
CA SER A 907 3.09 -11.61 4.71
C SER A 907 3.29 -12.91 5.51
N PHE A 908 4.55 -13.34 5.68
CA PHE A 908 4.93 -14.52 6.46
C PHE A 908 5.54 -14.14 7.81
N ASP A 909 5.79 -12.85 8.05
CA ASP A 909 5.92 -12.35 9.41
C ASP A 909 4.55 -12.41 10.06
N VAL A 910 4.49 -13.11 11.19
CA VAL A 910 3.29 -13.15 12.02
C VAL A 910 3.13 -11.77 12.67
N GLY A 911 2.62 -10.80 11.90
CA GLY A 911 2.21 -9.50 12.40
C GLY A 911 1.05 -9.62 13.38
N ALA A 912 0.78 -8.55 14.13
CA ALA A 912 -0.36 -8.50 15.05
C ALA A 912 -1.68 -8.88 14.33
N ASP A 913 -1.86 -8.40 13.09
CA ASP A 913 -3.06 -8.63 12.29
C ASP A 913 -3.35 -10.12 12.02
N GLY A 914 -2.32 -10.95 11.76
CA GLY A 914 -2.51 -12.37 11.48
C GLY A 914 -2.98 -13.18 12.70
N LYS A 915 -2.44 -12.86 13.88
CA LYS A 915 -2.86 -13.48 15.15
C LYS A 915 -4.28 -13.05 15.53
N GLU A 916 -4.63 -11.79 15.28
CA GLU A 916 -5.96 -11.26 15.53
C GLU A 916 -7.02 -11.92 14.64
N ILE A 917 -6.75 -12.09 13.35
CA ILE A 917 -7.65 -12.79 12.43
C ILE A 917 -7.83 -14.26 12.84
N PHE A 918 -6.76 -14.94 13.26
CA PHE A 918 -6.87 -16.30 13.81
C PHE A 918 -7.70 -16.34 15.11
N ALA A 919 -7.56 -15.34 15.99
CA ALA A 919 -8.38 -15.23 17.19
C ALA A 919 -9.87 -15.03 16.85
N HIS A 920 -10.19 -14.27 15.80
CA HIS A 920 -11.56 -14.15 15.28
C HIS A 920 -12.10 -15.49 14.77
N TYR A 921 -11.32 -16.23 13.97
CA TYR A 921 -11.70 -17.56 13.50
C TYR A 921 -12.00 -18.54 14.65
N CYS A 922 -11.15 -18.56 15.69
CA CYS A 922 -11.39 -19.36 16.88
C CYS A 922 -12.69 -18.96 17.59
N THR A 923 -12.94 -17.67 17.73
CA THR A 923 -14.15 -17.13 18.35
C THR A 923 -15.40 -17.52 17.57
N ASP A 924 -15.37 -17.39 16.24
CA ASP A 924 -16.46 -17.78 15.34
C ASP A 924 -16.73 -19.29 15.37
N THR A 925 -15.67 -20.10 15.48
CA THR A 925 -15.79 -21.56 15.59
C THR A 925 -16.46 -21.95 16.90
N ILE A 926 -16.07 -21.30 18.01
CA ILE A 926 -16.68 -21.49 19.33
C ILE A 926 -18.15 -21.05 19.31
N GLU A 927 -18.46 -19.91 18.70
CA GLU A 927 -19.83 -19.43 18.56
C GLU A 927 -20.68 -20.39 17.72
N ALA A 928 -20.17 -20.85 16.56
CA ALA A 928 -20.87 -21.80 15.71
C ALA A 928 -21.13 -23.15 16.43
N LEU A 929 -20.16 -23.62 17.23
CA LEU A 929 -20.34 -24.79 18.09
C LEU A 929 -21.48 -24.55 19.09
N MET A 930 -21.43 -23.45 19.85
CA MET A 930 -22.44 -23.13 20.86
C MET A 930 -23.84 -22.92 20.28
N MET A 931 -23.96 -22.26 19.12
CA MET A 931 -25.22 -22.10 18.41
C MET A 931 -25.81 -23.44 17.97
N SER A 932 -24.96 -24.34 17.43
CA SER A 932 -25.40 -25.67 16.99
C SER A 932 -25.83 -26.53 18.19
N LEU A 933 -25.09 -26.46 19.30
CA LEU A 933 -25.43 -27.16 20.55
C LEU A 933 -26.75 -26.67 21.14
N ASP A 934 -26.98 -25.36 21.17
CA ASP A 934 -28.24 -24.77 21.62
C ASP A 934 -29.43 -25.17 20.73
N GLY A 935 -29.25 -25.13 19.41
CA GLY A 935 -30.25 -25.58 18.45
C GLY A 935 -30.60 -27.06 18.65
N ARG A 936 -29.59 -27.91 18.83
CA ARG A 936 -29.80 -29.35 19.07
C ARG A 936 -30.42 -29.62 20.45
N ALA A 937 -29.99 -28.89 21.48
CA ALA A 937 -30.57 -28.98 22.82
C ALA A 937 -32.06 -28.61 22.83
N ARG A 938 -32.49 -27.57 22.09
CA ARG A 938 -33.92 -27.21 21.95
C ARG A 938 -34.77 -28.33 21.35
N LEU A 939 -34.21 -29.10 20.43
CA LEU A 939 -34.91 -30.18 19.75
C LEU A 939 -34.98 -31.46 20.58
N LEU A 940 -33.91 -31.79 21.31
CA LEU A 940 -33.77 -33.09 22.00
C LEU A 940 -34.01 -33.03 23.52
N LEU A 941 -33.86 -31.86 24.15
CA LEU A 941 -34.12 -31.67 25.57
C LEU A 941 -35.39 -30.83 25.75
N GLN A 942 -36.45 -31.44 26.30
CA GLN A 942 -37.77 -30.79 26.39
C GLN A 942 -37.88 -29.77 27.54
N LYS A 943 -37.02 -29.88 28.57
CA LYS A 943 -37.09 -29.05 29.78
C LYS A 943 -35.99 -28.00 29.79
N LYS A 944 -36.38 -26.72 29.87
CA LYS A 944 -35.45 -25.57 29.90
C LYS A 944 -34.36 -25.67 30.98
N PRO A 945 -34.62 -26.15 32.22
CA PRO A 945 -33.55 -26.24 33.22
C PRO A 945 -32.41 -27.19 32.85
N VAL A 946 -32.73 -28.33 32.24
CA VAL A 946 -31.72 -29.31 31.75
C VAL A 946 -30.91 -28.72 30.61
N MET A 947 -31.55 -27.97 29.70
CA MET A 947 -30.85 -27.24 28.65
C MET A 947 -29.90 -26.18 29.20
N GLY A 948 -30.32 -25.47 30.26
CA GLY A 948 -29.48 -24.50 30.96
C GLY A 948 -28.23 -25.15 31.56
N VAL A 949 -28.37 -26.32 32.18
CA VAL A 949 -27.22 -27.10 32.70
C VAL A 949 -26.28 -27.53 31.57
N PHE A 950 -26.81 -28.11 30.49
CA PHE A 950 -26.01 -28.56 29.36
C PHE A 950 -25.16 -27.44 28.73
N LEU A 951 -25.77 -26.27 28.51
CA LEU A 951 -25.05 -25.13 27.94
C LEU A 951 -24.03 -24.54 28.94
N ALA A 952 -24.34 -24.50 30.24
CA ALA A 952 -23.41 -24.00 31.25
C ALA A 952 -22.16 -24.90 31.38
N ASN A 953 -22.35 -26.23 31.39
CA ASN A 953 -21.24 -27.18 31.38
C ASN A 953 -20.37 -27.00 30.12
N SER A 954 -21.00 -26.82 28.96
CA SER A 954 -20.29 -26.59 27.69
C SER A 954 -19.43 -25.33 27.73
N VAL A 955 -19.96 -24.23 28.27
CA VAL A 955 -19.22 -22.96 28.43
C VAL A 955 -18.00 -23.12 29.33
N VAL A 956 -18.16 -23.76 30.50
CA VAL A 956 -17.07 -23.92 31.48
C VAL A 956 -15.94 -24.80 30.93
N ILE A 957 -16.27 -25.85 30.18
CA ILE A 957 -15.26 -26.72 29.56
C ILE A 957 -14.47 -25.94 28.49
N ILE A 958 -15.15 -25.18 27.63
CA ILE A 958 -14.49 -24.36 26.61
C ILE A 958 -13.58 -23.32 27.26
N GLU A 959 -14.07 -22.60 28.27
CA GLU A 959 -13.29 -21.61 29.02
C GLU A 959 -12.05 -22.24 29.67
N ARG A 960 -12.21 -23.40 30.32
CA ARG A 960 -11.11 -24.15 30.94
C ARG A 960 -10.04 -24.55 29.91
N MET A 961 -10.45 -25.06 28.75
CA MET A 961 -9.53 -25.46 27.68
C MET A 961 -8.81 -24.28 27.03
N ILE A 962 -9.44 -23.10 26.94
CA ILE A 962 -8.77 -21.88 26.49
C ILE A 962 -7.70 -21.46 27.49
N LEU A 963 -8.03 -21.39 28.78
CA LEU A 963 -7.12 -20.90 29.81
C LEU A 963 -5.94 -21.84 30.10
N GLN A 964 -6.10 -23.14 29.84
CA GLN A 964 -5.08 -24.17 30.12
C GLN A 964 -4.21 -24.53 28.90
N SER A 965 -4.40 -23.90 27.75
CA SER A 965 -3.66 -24.20 26.52
C SER A 965 -3.00 -22.96 25.92
N ASP A 966 -2.22 -23.16 24.85
CA ASP A 966 -1.59 -22.08 24.07
C ASP A 966 -2.60 -21.17 23.35
N LEU A 967 -3.90 -21.48 23.43
CA LEU A 967 -4.99 -20.58 23.03
C LEU A 967 -5.20 -19.42 24.01
N GLY A 968 -4.74 -19.55 25.26
CA GLY A 968 -4.92 -18.56 26.33
C GLY A 968 -4.41 -17.17 25.93
N PRO A 969 -3.14 -17.00 25.54
CA PRO A 969 -2.59 -15.71 25.10
C PRO A 969 -3.33 -15.07 23.92
N LEU A 970 -4.01 -15.87 23.09
CA LEU A 970 -4.74 -15.38 21.91
C LEU A 970 -6.20 -15.00 22.23
N LEU A 971 -6.85 -15.69 23.17
CA LEU A 971 -8.29 -15.61 23.40
C LEU A 971 -8.70 -15.07 24.78
N GLN A 972 -7.77 -14.88 25.72
CA GLN A 972 -8.09 -14.41 27.09
C GLN A 972 -8.83 -13.07 27.09
N GLY A 973 -8.45 -12.12 26.23
CA GLY A 973 -9.14 -10.83 26.08
C GLY A 973 -10.51 -10.91 25.40
N ARG A 974 -10.89 -12.09 24.87
CA ARG A 974 -12.08 -12.32 24.03
C ARG A 974 -13.07 -13.30 24.65
N LEU A 975 -12.85 -13.72 25.91
CA LEU A 975 -13.76 -14.59 26.66
C LEU A 975 -15.18 -14.01 26.83
N GLY A 976 -15.38 -12.72 26.59
CA GLY A 976 -16.70 -12.08 26.58
C GLY A 976 -17.72 -12.75 25.65
N VAL A 977 -17.29 -13.47 24.60
CA VAL A 977 -18.19 -14.24 23.73
C VAL A 977 -18.90 -15.37 24.49
N LEU A 978 -18.23 -15.98 25.46
CA LEU A 978 -18.82 -17.03 26.30
C LEU A 978 -19.81 -16.47 27.33
N GLU A 979 -19.69 -15.20 27.70
CA GLU A 979 -20.54 -14.58 28.71
C GLU A 979 -22.00 -14.45 28.27
N ALA A 980 -22.25 -14.21 26.97
CA ALA A 980 -23.60 -14.23 26.41
C ALA A 980 -24.26 -15.62 26.55
N TRP A 981 -23.50 -16.68 26.30
CA TRP A 981 -23.94 -18.05 26.47
C TRP A 981 -24.15 -18.44 27.93
N ARG A 982 -23.27 -17.97 28.82
CA ARG A 982 -23.41 -18.14 30.28
C ARG A 982 -24.72 -17.53 30.77
N LYS A 983 -25.00 -16.26 30.42
CA LYS A 983 -26.25 -15.57 30.79
C LYS A 983 -27.48 -16.28 30.25
N LYS A 984 -27.43 -16.76 29.01
CA LYS A 984 -28.52 -17.53 28.39
C LYS A 984 -28.76 -18.86 29.12
N ALA A 985 -27.70 -19.58 29.45
CA ALA A 985 -27.76 -20.82 30.23
C ALA A 985 -28.38 -20.58 31.62
N THR A 986 -27.92 -19.55 32.34
CA THR A 986 -28.49 -19.14 33.63
C THR A 986 -29.96 -18.77 33.50
N SER A 987 -30.36 -18.00 32.48
CA SER A 987 -31.76 -17.63 32.29
C SER A 987 -32.67 -18.84 32.01
N LEU A 988 -32.20 -19.83 31.26
CA LEU A 988 -32.96 -21.07 31.00
C LEU A 988 -33.11 -21.91 32.27
N TYR A 989 -32.06 -21.94 33.08
CA TYR A 989 -32.06 -22.63 34.37
C TYR A 989 -33.01 -21.96 35.38
N MET A 990 -32.93 -20.64 35.52
CA MET A 990 -33.71 -19.84 36.46
C MET A 990 -35.21 -19.75 36.13
N ASP A 991 -35.66 -20.28 34.99
CA ASP A 991 -37.09 -20.37 34.64
C ASP A 991 -37.86 -21.19 35.69
N ALA A 992 -37.26 -22.29 36.17
CA ALA A 992 -37.86 -23.10 37.25
C ALA A 992 -38.01 -22.31 38.56
N CYS A 993 -37.10 -21.38 38.85
CA CYS A 993 -37.19 -20.51 40.03
C CYS A 993 -38.29 -19.47 39.88
N LYS A 994 -38.56 -18.98 38.66
CA LYS A 994 -39.65 -18.05 38.38
C LYS A 994 -41.00 -18.69 38.69
N ASP A 995 -41.23 -19.91 38.21
CA ASP A 995 -42.48 -20.64 38.44
C ASP A 995 -42.77 -20.79 39.94
N VAL A 996 -41.75 -21.14 40.73
CA VAL A 996 -41.88 -21.26 42.19
C VAL A 996 -42.08 -19.90 42.85
N SER A 997 -41.39 -18.85 42.38
CA SER A 997 -41.46 -17.50 42.97
C SER A 997 -42.82 -16.80 42.80
N ILE A 998 -43.60 -17.15 41.77
CA ILE A 998 -44.93 -16.55 41.52
C ILE A 998 -45.85 -16.71 42.73
N HIS A 999 -45.75 -17.83 43.43
CA HIS A 999 -46.55 -18.09 44.63
C HIS A 999 -46.20 -17.18 45.82
N LEU A 1000 -45.10 -16.43 45.76
CA LEU A 1000 -44.65 -15.54 46.83
C LEU A 1000 -45.00 -14.05 46.60
N PHE A 1001 -45.65 -13.70 45.47
CA PHE A 1001 -46.06 -12.33 45.15
C PHE A 1001 -47.52 -12.02 45.59
N ASP A 1002 -47.76 -10.76 45.97
CA ASP A 1002 -49.10 -10.22 46.28
C ASP A 1002 -49.61 -9.34 45.12
N MET A 1003 -50.79 -9.65 44.56
CA MET A 1003 -51.49 -8.75 43.62
C MET A 1003 -52.38 -7.77 44.40
N ILE A 1004 -51.99 -6.49 44.47
CA ILE A 1004 -52.89 -5.43 44.95
C ILE A 1004 -53.71 -4.93 43.76
N LYS A 1005 -55.01 -5.27 43.68
CA LYS A 1005 -55.93 -4.68 42.70
C LYS A 1005 -56.26 -3.24 43.10
N THR A 1006 -55.93 -2.27 42.24
CA THR A 1006 -56.44 -0.89 42.33
C THR A 1006 -57.70 -0.77 41.47
N GLY A 1007 -58.83 -0.43 42.08
CA GLY A 1007 -60.13 -0.26 41.40
C GLY A 1007 -61.06 0.69 42.16
N GLN A 1008 -61.75 1.55 41.41
CA GLN A 1008 -62.49 2.76 41.78
C GLN A 1008 -63.63 2.59 42.82
N GLY A 1009 -63.82 3.62 43.66
CA GLY A 1009 -65.15 4.04 44.16
C GLY A 1009 -65.30 4.25 45.68
N GLY A 1010 -65.39 5.53 46.11
CA GLY A 1010 -66.17 5.92 47.30
C GLY A 1010 -65.42 6.27 48.60
N ARG A 1011 -65.31 7.59 48.87
CA ARG A 1011 -65.05 8.31 50.14
C ARG A 1011 -64.93 7.49 51.45
N SER A 1012 -63.75 7.53 52.08
CA SER A 1012 -63.53 7.99 53.48
C SER A 1012 -62.03 7.99 53.80
N GLY A 1013 -61.57 8.98 54.57
CA GLY A 1013 -60.15 9.29 54.78
C GLY A 1013 -59.31 8.16 55.35
N GLY A 1014 -58.14 7.96 54.74
CA GLY A 1014 -57.04 7.13 55.21
C GLY A 1014 -55.85 7.30 54.26
N GLY A 1015 -54.79 7.93 54.75
CA GLY A 1015 -53.59 8.22 53.95
C GLY A 1015 -52.90 6.97 53.42
N ARG A 1016 -52.25 7.10 52.27
CA ARG A 1016 -51.27 6.13 51.71
C ARG A 1016 -50.26 5.69 52.79
N PRO A 1017 -49.90 4.40 52.88
CA PRO A 1017 -48.62 4.03 53.46
C PRO A 1017 -47.52 4.30 52.42
N THR A 1018 -46.58 5.17 52.78
CA THR A 1018 -45.32 5.39 52.05
C THR A 1018 -44.47 4.12 52.07
N SER A 1019 -44.10 3.64 50.89
CA SER A 1019 -43.09 2.60 50.70
C SER A 1019 -41.72 3.13 51.08
N GLY A 1020 -41.31 2.90 52.33
CA GLY A 1020 -39.96 3.23 52.79
C GLY A 1020 -39.91 3.61 54.26
N GLN A 1021 -39.97 2.63 55.16
CA GLN A 1021 -39.35 2.68 56.49
C GLN A 1021 -39.38 1.27 57.11
N GLY A 1022 -38.24 0.81 57.63
CA GLY A 1022 -38.03 -0.51 58.22
C GLY A 1022 -38.71 -0.68 59.59
N GLY A 1023 -40.03 -0.57 59.64
CA GLY A 1023 -40.82 -1.00 60.80
C GLY A 1023 -41.10 -2.50 60.73
N ALA A 1024 -41.00 -3.19 61.86
CA ALA A 1024 -41.37 -4.60 61.99
C ALA A 1024 -42.82 -4.80 61.50
N VAL A 1025 -42.99 -5.58 60.44
CA VAL A 1025 -44.30 -5.94 59.91
C VAL A 1025 -44.91 -6.95 60.88
N ASP A 1026 -45.88 -6.53 61.69
CA ASP A 1026 -46.58 -7.44 62.60
C ASP A 1026 -47.57 -8.30 61.82
N SER A 1027 -47.19 -9.55 61.51
CA SER A 1027 -48.05 -10.53 60.83
C SER A 1027 -49.41 -10.68 61.53
N ALA A 1028 -49.45 -10.65 62.86
CA ALA A 1028 -50.69 -10.78 63.62
C ALA A 1028 -51.70 -9.67 63.31
N SER A 1029 -51.21 -8.43 63.11
CA SER A 1029 -52.02 -7.26 62.76
C SER A 1029 -52.62 -7.36 61.35
N ILE A 1030 -51.84 -7.83 60.38
CA ILE A 1030 -52.26 -8.01 58.99
C ILE A 1030 -53.29 -9.15 58.90
N MET A 1031 -53.06 -10.23 59.63
CA MET A 1031 -53.96 -11.38 59.68
C MET A 1031 -55.34 -11.06 60.30
N LYS A 1032 -55.45 -10.03 61.16
CA LYS A 1032 -56.73 -9.56 61.70
C LYS A 1032 -57.57 -8.78 60.68
N GLY A 1033 -56.95 -8.12 59.71
CA GLY A 1033 -57.62 -7.33 58.66
C GLY A 1033 -58.05 -8.11 57.41
N LEU A 1034 -57.65 -9.37 57.27
CA LEU A 1034 -57.93 -10.20 56.09
C LEU A 1034 -59.24 -11.00 56.20
N GLY A 1035 -59.99 -11.09 55.10
CA GLY A 1035 -61.19 -11.91 55.00
C GLY A 1035 -60.91 -13.42 55.02
N SER A 1036 -61.93 -14.25 55.23
CA SER A 1036 -61.77 -15.73 55.23
C SER A 1036 -61.27 -16.26 53.88
N LYS A 1037 -61.67 -15.61 52.77
CA LYS A 1037 -61.23 -15.93 51.41
C LYS A 1037 -59.74 -15.64 51.21
N ASP A 1038 -59.26 -14.48 51.64
CA ASP A 1038 -57.84 -14.09 51.50
C ASP A 1038 -56.92 -14.99 52.33
N LYS A 1039 -57.38 -15.41 53.53
CA LYS A 1039 -56.67 -16.39 54.36
C LYS A 1039 -56.58 -17.77 53.70
N ALA A 1040 -57.59 -18.18 52.93
CA ALA A 1040 -57.55 -19.43 52.18
C ALA A 1040 -56.56 -19.35 51.02
N GLU A 1041 -56.54 -18.23 50.29
CA GLU A 1041 -55.62 -17.98 49.17
C GLU A 1041 -54.15 -17.96 49.61
N ILE A 1042 -53.81 -17.30 50.72
CA ILE A 1042 -52.43 -17.27 51.23
C ILE A 1042 -51.97 -18.68 51.67
N LYS A 1043 -52.87 -19.48 52.24
CA LYS A 1043 -52.56 -20.87 52.60
C LYS A 1043 -52.33 -21.76 51.38
N GLU A 1044 -53.09 -21.55 50.31
CA GLU A 1044 -52.89 -22.23 49.03
C GLU A 1044 -51.53 -21.85 48.42
N LYS A 1045 -51.15 -20.57 48.49
CA LYS A 1045 -49.83 -20.09 48.06
C LYS A 1045 -48.67 -20.78 48.79
N PHE A 1046 -48.72 -20.94 50.12
CA PHE A 1046 -47.70 -21.70 50.87
C PHE A 1046 -47.62 -23.17 50.43
N GLN A 1047 -48.76 -23.82 50.20
CA GLN A 1047 -48.79 -25.23 49.77
C GLN A 1047 -48.20 -25.42 48.37
N LEU A 1048 -48.58 -24.55 47.42
CA LEU A 1048 -48.05 -24.57 46.06
C LEU A 1048 -46.55 -24.24 46.03
N PHE A 1049 -46.11 -23.27 46.83
CA PHE A 1049 -44.69 -22.96 46.98
C PHE A 1049 -43.89 -24.17 47.52
N ASN A 1050 -44.34 -24.83 48.58
CA ASN A 1050 -43.60 -25.95 49.17
C ASN A 1050 -43.41 -27.10 48.18
N ALA A 1051 -44.49 -27.49 47.48
CA ALA A 1051 -44.46 -28.54 46.48
C ALA A 1051 -43.53 -28.20 45.30
N GLY A 1052 -43.62 -26.96 44.79
CA GLY A 1052 -42.74 -26.49 43.70
C GLY A 1052 -41.28 -26.36 44.11
N PHE A 1053 -41.01 -25.87 45.33
CA PHE A 1053 -39.65 -25.68 45.85
C PHE A 1053 -38.94 -27.02 46.08
N GLU A 1054 -39.62 -28.03 46.61
CA GLU A 1054 -39.06 -29.37 46.83
C GLU A 1054 -38.73 -30.10 45.53
N ASP A 1055 -39.65 -30.08 44.58
CA ASP A 1055 -39.44 -30.67 43.25
C ASP A 1055 -38.26 -30.01 42.53
N MET A 1056 -38.13 -28.68 42.63
CA MET A 1056 -37.00 -27.93 42.08
C MET A 1056 -35.66 -28.33 42.75
N VAL A 1057 -35.62 -28.44 44.09
CA VAL A 1057 -34.42 -28.86 44.84
C VAL A 1057 -34.01 -30.28 44.49
N GLN A 1058 -34.96 -31.20 44.34
CA GLN A 1058 -34.68 -32.58 43.92
C GLN A 1058 -34.13 -32.64 42.50
N LYS A 1059 -34.71 -31.87 41.56
CA LYS A 1059 -34.22 -31.77 40.19
C LYS A 1059 -32.81 -31.20 40.11
N HIS A 1060 -32.51 -30.13 40.86
CA HIS A 1060 -31.16 -29.56 40.93
C HIS A 1060 -30.12 -30.61 41.33
N LYS A 1061 -30.41 -31.43 42.35
CA LYS A 1061 -29.50 -32.51 42.79
C LYS A 1061 -29.31 -33.62 41.75
N SER A 1062 -30.31 -33.85 40.91
CA SER A 1062 -30.28 -34.90 39.87
C SER A 1062 -29.49 -34.55 38.62
N TYR A 1063 -29.21 -33.26 38.38
CA TYR A 1063 -28.49 -32.82 37.18
C TYR A 1063 -26.98 -32.99 37.31
N SER A 1064 -26.34 -33.38 36.21
CA SER A 1064 -24.89 -33.49 36.09
C SER A 1064 -24.32 -32.11 35.79
N MET A 1065 -23.69 -31.48 36.78
CA MET A 1065 -23.16 -30.12 36.69
C MET A 1065 -21.67 -30.12 37.04
N GLU A 1066 -20.87 -29.39 36.26
CA GLU A 1066 -19.51 -29.02 36.66
C GLU A 1066 -19.55 -28.27 38.00
N LYS A 1067 -18.48 -28.38 38.80
CA LYS A 1067 -18.41 -27.81 40.16
C LYS A 1067 -18.71 -26.31 40.18
N GLU A 1068 -18.18 -25.59 39.21
CA GLU A 1068 -18.34 -24.14 39.04
C GLU A 1068 -19.79 -23.79 38.67
N VAL A 1069 -20.44 -24.59 37.83
CA VAL A 1069 -21.84 -24.40 37.41
C VAL A 1069 -22.79 -24.63 38.58
N ARG A 1070 -22.56 -25.70 39.35
CA ARG A 1070 -23.37 -26.06 40.52
C ARG A 1070 -23.38 -24.94 41.56
N GLY A 1071 -22.20 -24.45 41.94
CA GLY A 1071 -22.08 -23.36 42.90
C GLY A 1071 -22.72 -22.06 42.40
N GLN A 1072 -22.57 -21.74 41.11
CA GLN A 1072 -23.19 -20.55 40.51
C GLN A 1072 -24.73 -20.64 40.53
N PHE A 1073 -25.30 -21.75 40.07
CA PHE A 1073 -26.76 -21.92 40.03
C PHE A 1073 -27.37 -22.00 41.44
N ALA A 1074 -26.73 -22.69 42.40
CA ALA A 1074 -27.18 -22.70 43.79
C ALA A 1074 -27.27 -21.28 44.38
N LYS A 1075 -26.26 -20.45 44.10
CA LYS A 1075 -26.21 -19.04 44.52
C LYS A 1075 -27.31 -18.20 43.88
N ASP A 1076 -27.53 -18.35 42.57
CA ASP A 1076 -28.55 -17.60 41.85
C ASP A 1076 -29.97 -17.99 42.32
N MET A 1077 -30.21 -19.28 42.56
CA MET A 1077 -31.45 -19.78 43.17
C MET A 1077 -31.71 -19.15 44.53
N GLN A 1078 -30.69 -19.14 45.41
CA GLN A 1078 -30.78 -18.58 46.74
C GLN A 1078 -31.11 -17.07 46.69
N ASN A 1079 -30.34 -16.31 45.90
CA ASN A 1079 -30.51 -14.86 45.77
C ASN A 1079 -31.91 -14.45 45.27
N MET A 1080 -32.55 -15.29 44.46
CA MET A 1080 -33.88 -15.02 43.93
C MET A 1080 -35.00 -15.39 44.92
N ILE A 1081 -34.94 -16.58 45.51
CA ILE A 1081 -36.08 -17.14 46.26
C ILE A 1081 -36.04 -16.76 47.73
N GLU A 1082 -34.86 -16.78 48.37
CA GLU A 1082 -34.73 -16.56 49.81
C GLU A 1082 -35.28 -15.18 50.26
N PRO A 1083 -35.00 -14.06 49.57
CA PRO A 1083 -35.55 -12.76 49.98
C PRO A 1083 -37.07 -12.65 49.80
N LEU A 1084 -37.61 -13.26 48.74
CA LEU A 1084 -39.05 -13.28 48.48
C LEU A 1084 -39.77 -14.11 49.54
N TYR A 1085 -39.23 -15.28 49.87
CA TYR A 1085 -39.79 -16.14 50.91
C TYR A 1085 -39.72 -15.47 52.28
N CYS A 1086 -38.58 -14.86 52.63
CA CYS A 1086 -38.44 -14.13 53.89
C CYS A 1086 -39.48 -13.03 54.06
N ARG A 1087 -39.72 -12.23 53.00
CA ARG A 1087 -40.74 -11.17 53.01
C ARG A 1087 -42.17 -11.71 53.11
N PHE A 1088 -42.45 -12.78 52.38
CA PHE A 1088 -43.76 -13.45 52.41
C PHE A 1088 -44.04 -14.08 53.78
N TRP A 1089 -43.02 -14.72 54.35
CA TRP A 1089 -43.03 -15.30 55.69
C TRP A 1089 -43.22 -14.21 56.76
N ASP A 1090 -42.49 -13.10 56.71
CA ASP A 1090 -42.64 -11.99 57.66
C ASP A 1090 -44.07 -11.46 57.72
N ARG A 1091 -44.76 -11.43 56.58
CA ARG A 1091 -46.13 -10.94 56.48
C ARG A 1091 -47.18 -11.95 56.94
N TYR A 1092 -46.97 -13.25 56.71
CA TYR A 1092 -48.03 -14.26 56.82
C TYR A 1092 -47.71 -15.50 57.66
N HIS A 1093 -46.56 -15.59 58.33
CA HIS A 1093 -46.17 -16.79 59.09
C HIS A 1093 -47.14 -17.19 60.21
N GLU A 1094 -47.94 -16.25 60.75
CA GLU A 1094 -48.94 -16.55 61.78
C GLU A 1094 -50.27 -17.13 61.25
N ILE A 1095 -50.39 -17.38 59.95
CA ILE A 1095 -51.64 -17.81 59.29
C ILE A 1095 -52.22 -19.15 59.78
N ASP A 1096 -51.40 -19.95 60.45
CA ASP A 1096 -51.79 -21.22 61.04
C ASP A 1096 -51.88 -21.21 62.59
N LYS A 1097 -51.73 -20.05 63.25
CA LYS A 1097 -51.99 -19.93 64.69
C LYS A 1097 -53.47 -20.20 64.99
N GLY A 1098 -53.75 -21.36 65.61
CA GLY A 1098 -55.09 -21.79 66.03
C GLY A 1098 -55.44 -23.26 65.78
N LYS A 1099 -54.62 -24.02 65.03
CA LYS A 1099 -54.83 -25.47 64.86
C LYS A 1099 -53.83 -26.28 65.68
N LYS A 1100 -54.31 -26.93 66.74
CA LYS A 1100 -53.59 -28.01 67.43
C LYS A 1100 -53.77 -29.30 66.62
N GLY A 1101 -52.72 -29.73 65.92
CA GLY A 1101 -52.69 -31.01 65.21
C GLY A 1101 -51.95 -30.94 63.87
N GLY A 1102 -50.63 -31.12 63.91
CA GLY A 1102 -49.72 -31.65 62.88
C GLY A 1102 -49.83 -31.15 61.43
N GLN A 1103 -48.75 -30.49 60.97
CA GLN A 1103 -48.51 -29.90 59.63
C GLN A 1103 -49.23 -28.58 59.37
N GLY A 1104 -48.68 -27.50 59.94
CA GLY A 1104 -48.91 -26.15 59.42
C GLY A 1104 -48.46 -26.07 57.96
N ARG A 1105 -49.18 -25.30 57.15
CA ARG A 1105 -48.89 -25.12 55.72
C ARG A 1105 -47.60 -24.32 55.50
N VAL A 1106 -47.12 -23.62 56.54
CA VAL A 1106 -45.78 -23.01 56.60
C VAL A 1106 -44.75 -24.07 57.01
N LYS A 1107 -43.94 -24.55 56.05
CA LYS A 1107 -43.00 -25.68 56.24
C LYS A 1107 -41.62 -25.28 56.73
N TRP A 1108 -41.08 -24.15 56.28
CA TRP A 1108 -39.76 -23.66 56.66
C TRP A 1108 -39.85 -22.32 57.41
N ASP A 1109 -39.04 -22.14 58.44
CA ASP A 1109 -38.70 -20.81 58.94
C ASP A 1109 -37.55 -20.21 58.11
N LYS A 1110 -37.14 -18.98 58.45
CA LYS A 1110 -36.05 -18.29 57.72
C LYS A 1110 -34.73 -19.07 57.77
N GLY A 1111 -34.40 -19.69 58.90
CA GLY A 1111 -33.19 -20.51 59.03
C GLY A 1111 -33.26 -21.82 58.25
N GLY A 1112 -34.43 -22.46 58.26
CA GLY A 1112 -34.69 -23.73 57.59
C GLY A 1112 -34.61 -23.63 56.07
N ILE A 1113 -35.14 -22.56 55.46
CA ILE A 1113 -35.02 -22.39 54.00
C ILE A 1113 -33.59 -22.05 53.58
N ALA A 1114 -32.86 -21.25 54.38
CA ALA A 1114 -31.44 -20.93 54.13
C ALA A 1114 -30.56 -22.20 54.18
N ALA A 1115 -30.81 -23.11 55.13
CA ALA A 1115 -30.10 -24.39 55.24
C ALA A 1115 -30.31 -25.30 54.02
N VAL A 1116 -31.49 -25.26 53.39
CA VAL A 1116 -31.76 -26.02 52.15
C VAL A 1116 -30.88 -25.53 51.01
N PHE A 1117 -30.70 -24.21 50.84
CA PHE A 1117 -29.80 -23.65 49.83
C PHE A 1117 -28.33 -23.96 50.10
N GLN A 1118 -27.90 -23.93 51.37
CA GLN A 1118 -26.54 -24.35 51.74
C GLN A 1118 -26.24 -25.79 51.33
N GLY A 1119 -27.25 -26.68 51.36
CA GLY A 1119 -27.13 -28.06 50.89
C GLY A 1119 -27.19 -28.24 49.36
N LEU A 1120 -27.21 -27.16 48.57
CA LEU A 1120 -27.16 -27.20 47.09
C LEU A 1120 -25.78 -26.85 46.51
N TYR A 1121 -24.90 -26.21 47.29
CA TYR A 1121 -23.57 -25.78 46.86
C TYR A 1121 -22.61 -26.94 46.59
#